data_AF-A0A7C6AYX8-F1
#
_entry.id   AF-A0A7C6AYX8-F1
#
_cell.length_a   1.000
_cell.length_b   1.000
_cell.length_c   1.000
_cell.angle_alpha   90.00
_cell.angle_beta   90.00
_cell.angle_gamma   90.00
#
_symmetry.space_group_name_H-M   'P 1'
#
loop_
_entity.id
_entity.type
_entity.pdbx_description
1 polymer ?
#
loop_
_entity_poly.entity_id
_entity_poly.type
_entity_poly.pdbx_seq_one_letter_code
_entity_poly.pdbx_strand_id
1 'polypeptide(L)'
;MSQYVPVGIDLGTNRIRVAYVDSQGRVEMLRDERDEICLVNAVRFTSQNIIVGKDALAETSLFSPETAIWIKRELGSRTYSRAIHGQRLPPEVIQACVLRKVRTELMHRLVEPFACVIGVPSYFDEIRRNAVVNAGQIAGLRVVDVVDEPLATVLAYAYAGGAILADQDARGKTILIFDLGGSSLQVAIARLSVSECRILAKDQDVELGGYDFDVRLGEIIAEAMIAEGHSDPRADPTVWARLYRLIVDAKHSLSSQNRVSLVYDYEEPHFEMNITREQFEACTASLLRRIERFLERFLERTGFAWTNIDVVLPVGGAVRIPSVQRLLSRLSGQQTLFPVNVDEAVARGAAMFAAWRLQEERGEKMSGAPSERMPTFFPASLRTREKVEFGNLLPYAVGVRTPDEKEQETVCLVSRATPLPLKATHRLSVRDPVQGALALIVAKNEYGSWENCGRLMLHGIPEAAPAHAYIELTLECQVNGRLRFHARLMPTAEPLKTEFVVPSALEIDALERWQRTVETSSSWQDLTQLTERRGPILDEPAQEAHGATSGSGEKRQPGQESEEPETGLLPRRRHPRLAAAEAQGRWQSLKVALPPPLSPEEPKPGDRSSSESAHSIGQSSESPSAPFPTGDQPNKPPTSEKGIVIRNKPRVTRETLLEGFLSSETDSPGLVIPSGQREVAVTRPQETTQDRTESVVVMGCKSDSSESRQPFRATRRQSVRVLLPFGLTAPRWLVAGIGFVISALLGLTIGYWIIIKLMPQSGLFKLW
;
A
#
# COMPACT_ATOMS: atom_id res chain seq x y z
N MET A 1 4.81 13.57 37.50
CA MET A 1 5.14 12.58 36.45
C MET A 1 5.95 13.31 35.40
N SER A 2 7.19 12.87 35.15
CA SER A 2 8.10 13.52 34.21
C SER A 2 7.51 13.52 32.78
N GLN A 3 7.68 14.64 32.09
CA GLN A 3 7.27 14.81 30.70
C GLN A 3 8.15 13.91 29.83
N TYR A 4 7.53 12.94 29.14
CA TYR A 4 8.25 12.14 28.15
C TYR A 4 8.78 13.05 27.03
N VAL A 5 10.05 12.89 26.66
CA VAL A 5 10.64 13.54 25.50
C VAL A 5 10.01 12.97 24.22
N PRO A 6 9.41 13.80 23.35
CA PRO A 6 8.87 13.34 22.08
C PRO A 6 9.99 12.94 21.11
N VAL A 7 9.91 11.74 20.57
CA VAL A 7 10.87 11.18 19.61
C VAL A 7 10.14 10.78 18.32
N GLY A 8 10.72 11.11 17.17
CA GLY A 8 10.27 10.70 15.86
C GLY A 8 11.31 9.79 15.19
N ILE A 9 10.87 8.64 14.69
CA ILE A 9 11.73 7.67 14.02
C ILE A 9 11.28 7.55 12.56
N ASP A 10 12.13 7.96 11.62
CA ASP A 10 12.03 7.55 10.22
C ASP A 10 12.64 6.16 10.09
N LEU A 11 11.79 5.14 10.11
CA LEU A 11 12.20 3.75 9.91
C LEU A 11 12.31 3.51 8.39
N GLY A 12 13.39 3.92 7.73
CA GLY A 12 13.56 3.68 6.30
C GLY A 12 13.98 2.25 5.94
N THR A 13 13.83 1.86 4.66
CA THR A 13 14.21 0.51 4.18
C THR A 13 15.71 0.23 4.31
N ASN A 14 16.55 1.25 4.07
CA ASN A 14 18.01 1.13 4.10
C ASN A 14 18.65 1.89 5.26
N ARG A 15 17.99 2.94 5.75
CA ARG A 15 18.52 3.93 6.69
C ARG A 15 17.44 4.30 7.69
N ILE A 16 17.82 4.44 8.95
CA ILE A 16 16.97 4.91 10.04
C ILE A 16 17.49 6.26 10.50
N ARG A 17 16.57 7.21 10.71
CA ARG A 17 16.89 8.51 11.28
C ARG A 17 15.96 8.80 12.42
N VAL A 18 16.48 9.48 13.42
CA VAL A 18 15.77 9.72 14.66
C VAL A 18 15.90 11.19 14.98
N ALA A 19 14.77 11.82 15.29
CA ALA A 19 14.72 13.18 15.78
C ALA A 19 14.03 13.19 17.14
N TYR A 20 14.35 14.16 17.97
CA TYR A 20 13.69 14.37 19.26
C TYR A 20 13.46 15.85 19.50
N VAL A 21 12.50 16.16 20.36
CA VAL A 21 12.18 17.53 20.73
C VAL A 21 12.90 17.86 22.04
N ASP A 22 13.83 18.81 22.01
CA ASP A 22 14.61 19.22 23.18
C ASP A 22 13.78 20.04 24.18
N SER A 23 14.38 20.34 25.34
CA SER A 23 13.73 21.11 26.41
C SER A 23 13.37 22.55 26.02
N GLN A 24 13.95 23.09 24.94
CA GLN A 24 13.78 24.48 24.55
C GLN A 24 12.71 24.69 23.48
N GLY A 25 12.37 23.68 22.69
CA GLY A 25 11.55 23.95 21.52
C GLY A 25 11.99 23.28 20.23
N ARG A 26 13.22 22.77 20.21
CA ARG A 26 13.89 22.48 18.95
C ARG A 26 13.78 21.01 18.62
N VAL A 27 13.52 20.76 17.35
CA VAL A 27 13.63 19.41 16.79
C VAL A 27 15.10 19.20 16.45
N GLU A 28 15.74 18.30 17.16
CA GLU A 28 17.15 17.94 16.98
C GLU A 28 17.26 16.53 16.40
N MET A 29 18.28 16.29 15.58
CA MET A 29 18.59 14.95 15.09
C MET A 29 19.42 14.20 16.10
N LEU A 30 19.09 12.93 16.34
CA LEU A 30 19.96 12.02 17.06
C LEU A 30 21.18 11.71 16.20
N ARG A 31 22.35 11.77 16.81
CA ARG A 31 23.64 11.41 16.23
C ARG A 31 24.14 10.16 16.97
N ASP A 32 24.67 9.21 16.22
CA ASP A 32 25.25 7.99 16.78
C ASP A 32 26.67 8.22 17.32
N GLU A 33 27.33 7.14 17.76
CA GLU A 33 28.69 7.19 18.31
C GLU A 33 29.77 7.66 17.32
N ARG A 34 29.45 7.72 16.02
CA ARG A 34 30.33 8.20 14.94
C ARG A 34 29.97 9.63 14.49
N ASP A 35 29.11 10.30 15.24
CA ASP A 35 28.52 11.60 14.87
C ASP A 35 27.72 11.55 13.55
N GLU A 36 27.25 10.37 13.14
CA GLU A 36 26.39 10.19 11.98
C GLU A 36 24.91 10.29 12.40
N ILE A 37 24.11 11.09 11.68
CA ILE A 37 22.65 11.21 11.93
C ILE A 37 21.83 10.03 11.42
N CYS A 38 22.49 9.02 10.84
CA CYS A 38 21.88 8.02 9.99
C CYS A 38 22.39 6.62 10.35
N LEU A 39 21.53 5.81 10.97
CA LEU A 39 21.82 4.42 11.23
C LEU A 39 21.48 3.56 9.99
N VAL A 40 22.32 2.59 9.65
CA VAL A 40 22.00 1.61 8.58
C VAL A 40 20.98 0.59 9.08
N ASN A 41 19.92 0.32 8.30
CA ASN A 41 18.89 -0.67 8.65
C ASN A 41 19.30 -2.09 8.22
N ALA A 42 20.29 -2.65 8.92
CA ALA A 42 20.82 -3.98 8.67
C ALA A 42 21.26 -4.67 9.96
N VAL A 43 21.16 -6.00 9.98
CA VAL A 43 21.61 -6.85 11.08
C VAL A 43 22.37 -8.05 10.51
N ARG A 44 23.54 -8.35 11.04
CA ARG A 44 24.29 -9.58 10.76
C ARG A 44 24.35 -10.44 12.00
N PHE A 45 23.89 -11.69 11.87
CA PHE A 45 23.88 -12.66 12.96
C PHE A 45 25.05 -13.62 12.77
N THR A 46 26.16 -13.38 13.45
CA THR A 46 27.26 -14.34 13.50
C THR A 46 27.04 -15.33 14.63
N SER A 47 27.83 -16.40 14.67
CA SER A 47 27.76 -17.37 15.77
C SER A 47 28.07 -16.73 17.13
N GLN A 48 28.92 -15.70 17.19
CA GLN A 48 29.29 -15.03 18.44
C GLN A 48 28.57 -13.69 18.69
N ASN A 49 28.11 -12.99 17.66
CA ASN A 49 27.65 -11.60 17.80
C ASN A 49 26.43 -11.28 16.92
N ILE A 50 25.56 -10.40 17.43
CA ILE A 50 24.53 -9.69 16.65
C ILE A 50 25.09 -8.29 16.33
N ILE A 51 25.46 -8.09 15.07
CA ILE A 51 26.08 -6.86 14.59
C ILE A 51 25.01 -6.03 13.89
N VAL A 52 24.86 -4.76 14.29
CA VAL A 52 23.82 -3.86 13.78
C VAL A 52 24.44 -2.66 13.10
N GLY A 53 23.81 -2.18 12.03
CA GLY A 53 24.21 -0.94 11.36
C GLY A 53 25.28 -1.12 10.30
N LYS A 54 26.15 -0.13 10.13
CA LYS A 54 27.16 -0.09 9.06
C LYS A 54 28.11 -1.30 9.12
N ASP A 55 28.41 -1.76 10.33
CA ASP A 55 29.33 -2.88 10.58
C ASP A 55 28.71 -4.23 10.21
N ALA A 56 27.37 -4.32 10.11
CA ALA A 56 26.69 -5.50 9.58
C ALA A 56 26.94 -5.67 8.07
N LEU A 57 27.29 -4.59 7.37
CA LEU A 57 27.51 -4.54 5.92
C LEU A 57 28.99 -4.49 5.53
N ALA A 58 29.87 -5.15 6.29
CA ALA A 58 31.26 -5.36 5.88
C ALA A 58 31.35 -5.93 4.45
N GLU A 59 32.43 -5.67 3.70
CA GLU A 59 32.49 -5.66 2.23
C GLU A 59 31.81 -6.83 1.48
N THR A 60 31.88 -8.06 1.97
CA THR A 60 31.28 -9.25 1.33
C THR A 60 29.93 -9.68 1.92
N SER A 61 29.45 -9.01 2.97
CA SER A 61 28.36 -9.49 3.81
C SER A 61 26.97 -9.05 3.36
N LEU A 62 26.83 -8.12 2.41
CA LEU A 62 25.52 -7.55 2.04
C LEU A 62 24.49 -8.61 1.65
N PHE A 63 24.89 -9.59 0.84
CA PHE A 63 24.04 -10.71 0.43
C PHE A 63 24.40 -12.04 1.14
N SER A 64 25.20 -11.98 2.22
CA SER A 64 25.50 -13.15 3.04
C SER A 64 24.22 -13.70 3.69
N PRO A 65 24.02 -15.04 3.75
CA PRO A 65 22.88 -15.66 4.43
C PRO A 65 22.68 -15.21 5.88
N GLU A 66 23.75 -14.77 6.54
CA GLU A 66 23.73 -14.29 7.93
C GLU A 66 23.24 -12.85 8.09
N THR A 67 23.10 -12.12 6.98
CA THR A 67 22.81 -10.68 7.00
C THR A 67 21.37 -10.40 6.54
N ALA A 68 20.59 -9.82 7.44
CA ALA A 68 19.26 -9.30 7.18
C ALA A 68 19.32 -7.83 6.76
N ILE A 69 18.70 -7.53 5.62
CA ILE A 69 18.59 -6.20 5.01
C ILE A 69 17.17 -6.00 4.50
N TRP A 70 16.78 -4.75 4.23
CA TRP A 70 15.44 -4.42 3.72
C TRP A 70 14.29 -4.93 4.60
N ILE A 71 14.57 -5.10 5.89
CA ILE A 71 13.69 -5.74 6.88
C ILE A 71 12.30 -5.09 6.89
N LYS A 72 12.24 -3.76 6.76
CA LYS A 72 10.98 -2.99 6.67
C LYS A 72 10.01 -3.51 5.60
N ARG A 73 10.52 -4.01 4.45
CA ARG A 73 9.68 -4.52 3.35
C ARG A 73 8.92 -5.79 3.74
N GLU A 74 9.44 -6.52 4.72
CA GLU A 74 8.93 -7.82 5.14
C GLU A 74 8.08 -7.75 6.41
N LEU A 75 8.06 -6.62 7.12
CA LEU A 75 7.20 -6.41 8.28
C LEU A 75 5.73 -6.77 7.97
N GLY A 76 5.09 -7.50 8.89
CA GLY A 76 3.75 -8.05 8.71
C GLY A 76 3.70 -9.41 7.99
N SER A 77 4.84 -9.91 7.50
CA SER A 77 4.97 -11.30 7.02
C SER A 77 5.16 -12.24 8.21
N ARG A 78 4.69 -13.49 8.10
CA ARG A 78 4.87 -14.49 9.17
C ARG A 78 6.35 -14.75 9.49
N THR A 79 7.18 -14.82 8.45
CA THR A 79 8.60 -15.08 8.57
C THR A 79 9.38 -14.26 7.57
N TYR A 80 10.63 -13.96 7.92
CA TYR A 80 11.60 -13.36 7.02
C TYR A 80 11.96 -14.33 5.89
N SER A 81 12.05 -13.79 4.68
CA SER A 81 12.16 -14.52 3.42
C SER A 81 13.44 -15.32 3.30
N ARG A 82 14.48 -14.97 4.08
CA ARG A 82 15.78 -15.66 4.11
C ARG A 82 15.96 -16.34 5.46
N ALA A 83 16.35 -17.61 5.43
CA ALA A 83 16.78 -18.30 6.63
C ALA A 83 18.16 -17.78 7.04
N ILE A 84 18.31 -17.50 8.34
CA ILE A 84 19.55 -17.11 8.98
C ILE A 84 20.01 -18.34 9.77
N HIS A 85 21.18 -18.88 9.46
CA HIS A 85 21.67 -20.17 10.03
C HIS A 85 20.62 -21.31 9.96
N GLY A 86 19.88 -21.39 8.85
CA GLY A 86 18.85 -22.41 8.65
C GLY A 86 17.50 -22.14 9.34
N GLN A 87 17.37 -21.10 10.17
CA GLN A 87 16.12 -20.74 10.84
C GLN A 87 15.48 -19.49 10.24
N ARG A 88 14.15 -19.48 10.15
CA ARG A 88 13.36 -18.30 9.75
C ARG A 88 12.84 -17.59 10.99
N LEU A 89 13.11 -16.29 11.08
CA LEU A 89 12.64 -15.45 12.19
C LEU A 89 11.50 -14.54 11.75
N PRO A 90 10.60 -14.12 12.67
CA PRO A 90 9.66 -13.03 12.41
C PRO A 90 10.41 -11.73 12.07
N PRO A 91 10.03 -11.00 11.00
CA PRO A 91 10.68 -9.75 10.63
C PRO A 91 10.69 -8.69 11.74
N GLU A 92 9.67 -8.68 12.61
CA GLU A 92 9.55 -7.78 13.75
C GLU A 92 10.69 -7.97 14.76
N VAL A 93 11.10 -9.23 14.99
CA VAL A 93 12.21 -9.57 15.90
C VAL A 93 13.54 -9.07 15.33
N ILE A 94 13.77 -9.28 14.03
CA ILE A 94 14.97 -8.79 13.35
C ILE A 94 15.00 -7.26 13.37
N GLN A 95 13.87 -6.61 13.08
CA GLN A 95 13.76 -5.15 13.09
C GLN A 95 13.98 -4.57 14.50
N ALA A 96 13.54 -5.30 15.53
CA ALA A 96 13.75 -4.93 16.92
C ALA A 96 15.23 -4.90 17.32
N CYS A 97 16.08 -5.76 16.75
CA CYS A 97 17.53 -5.69 16.97
C CYS A 97 18.11 -4.33 16.55
N VAL A 98 17.64 -3.77 15.42
CA VAL A 98 18.06 -2.44 14.94
C VAL A 98 17.47 -1.33 15.83
N LEU A 99 16.19 -1.42 16.17
CA LEU A 99 15.52 -0.45 17.03
C LEU A 99 16.05 -0.46 18.47
N ARG A 100 16.62 -1.58 18.95
CA ARG A 100 17.34 -1.68 20.23
C ARG A 100 18.57 -0.78 20.20
N LYS A 101 19.34 -0.77 19.10
CA LYS A 101 20.45 0.18 18.94
C LYS A 101 19.96 1.63 18.98
N VAL A 102 18.86 1.95 18.28
CA VAL A 102 18.23 3.29 18.36
C VAL A 102 17.88 3.67 19.81
N ARG A 103 17.30 2.74 20.58
CA ARG A 103 16.99 2.96 22.00
C ARG A 103 18.26 3.25 22.80
N THR A 104 19.33 2.49 22.59
CA THR A 104 20.62 2.70 23.25
C THR A 104 21.18 4.09 22.97
N GLU A 105 21.19 4.53 21.70
CA GLU A 105 21.65 5.88 21.34
C GLU A 105 20.79 6.98 21.99
N LEU A 106 19.46 6.80 22.04
CA LEU A 106 18.55 7.71 22.73
C LEU A 106 18.85 7.78 24.23
N MET A 107 19.12 6.66 24.89
CA MET A 107 19.45 6.61 26.33
C MET A 107 20.82 7.23 26.63
N HIS A 108 21.77 7.19 25.70
CA HIS A 108 23.03 7.92 25.83
C HIS A 108 22.83 9.43 25.69
N ARG A 109 21.87 9.85 24.85
CA ARG A 109 21.63 11.26 24.56
C ARG A 109 20.67 11.95 25.53
N LEU A 110 19.67 11.23 26.02
CA LEU A 110 18.53 11.77 26.79
C LEU A 110 18.52 11.17 28.20
N VAL A 111 18.39 12.04 29.21
CA VAL A 111 18.27 11.63 30.61
C VAL A 111 16.80 11.34 30.96
N GLU A 112 15.90 12.14 30.42
CA GLU A 112 14.47 12.02 30.62
C GLU A 112 13.89 10.83 29.85
N PRO A 113 12.83 10.18 30.37
CA PRO A 113 12.15 9.13 29.63
C PRO A 113 11.59 9.69 28.32
N PHE A 114 11.57 8.88 27.26
CA PHE A 114 11.12 9.29 25.93
C PHE A 114 9.99 8.40 25.40
N ALA A 115 9.22 8.95 24.47
CA ALA A 115 8.12 8.27 23.81
C ALA A 115 8.16 8.55 22.31
N CYS A 116 7.96 7.51 21.51
CA CYS A 116 8.29 7.51 20.10
C CYS A 116 7.03 7.46 19.22
N VAL A 117 7.07 8.20 18.12
CA VAL A 117 6.24 7.97 16.94
C VAL A 117 7.12 7.46 15.81
N ILE A 118 6.66 6.42 15.11
CA ILE A 118 7.40 5.85 13.98
C ILE A 118 6.70 6.20 12.66
N GLY A 119 7.47 6.73 11.71
CA GLY A 119 7.05 6.99 10.34
C GLY A 119 6.83 5.68 9.58
N VAL A 120 5.68 5.57 8.90
CA VAL A 120 5.33 4.41 8.07
C VAL A 120 4.92 4.84 6.67
N PRO A 121 5.16 4.01 5.64
CA PRO A 121 4.69 4.30 4.30
C PRO A 121 3.16 4.39 4.26
N SER A 122 2.64 5.24 3.38
CA SER A 122 1.21 5.54 3.29
C SER A 122 0.31 4.32 3.07
N TYR A 123 0.87 3.26 2.48
CA TYR A 123 0.15 2.02 2.15
C TYR A 123 0.20 0.95 3.21
N PHE A 124 0.96 1.16 4.28
CA PHE A 124 0.99 0.18 5.35
C PHE A 124 -0.43 -0.02 5.88
N ASP A 125 -0.84 -1.28 5.89
CA ASP A 125 -2.13 -1.72 6.41
C ASP A 125 -2.05 -1.93 7.93
N GLU A 126 -3.17 -2.27 8.55
CA GLU A 126 -3.23 -2.54 9.98
C GLU A 126 -2.18 -3.58 10.41
N ILE A 127 -1.98 -4.65 9.61
CA ILE A 127 -1.01 -5.71 9.91
C ILE A 127 0.42 -5.13 9.95
N ARG A 128 0.83 -4.39 8.91
CA ARG A 128 2.18 -3.80 8.85
C ARG A 128 2.39 -2.69 9.86
N ARG A 129 1.36 -1.87 10.14
CA ARG A 129 1.42 -0.84 11.19
C ARG A 129 1.60 -1.48 12.56
N ASN A 130 0.87 -2.55 12.85
CA ASN A 130 1.02 -3.30 14.10
C ASN A 130 2.40 -3.97 14.19
N ALA A 131 2.92 -4.52 13.09
CA ALA A 131 4.27 -5.07 13.04
C ALA A 131 5.37 -4.05 13.38
N VAL A 132 5.24 -2.80 12.93
CA VAL A 132 6.15 -1.70 13.29
C VAL A 132 6.07 -1.39 14.79
N VAL A 133 4.86 -1.32 15.35
CA VAL A 133 4.65 -1.10 16.79
C VAL A 133 5.25 -2.25 17.60
N ASN A 134 4.99 -3.49 17.20
CA ASN A 134 5.54 -4.70 17.83
C ASN A 134 7.07 -4.71 17.81
N ALA A 135 7.70 -4.39 16.68
CA ALA A 135 9.15 -4.27 16.59
C ALA A 135 9.70 -3.22 17.57
N GLY A 136 9.02 -2.08 17.72
CA GLY A 136 9.38 -1.07 18.71
C GLY A 136 9.21 -1.56 20.16
N GLN A 137 8.13 -2.26 20.47
CA GLN A 137 7.88 -2.84 21.80
C GLN A 137 8.92 -3.91 22.18
N ILE A 138 9.25 -4.81 21.25
CA ILE A 138 10.32 -5.82 21.44
C ILE A 138 11.67 -5.14 21.66
N ALA A 139 11.93 -4.01 20.99
CA ALA A 139 13.11 -3.20 21.22
C ALA A 139 13.07 -2.41 22.55
N GLY A 140 11.98 -2.46 23.31
CA GLY A 140 11.79 -1.71 24.56
C GLY A 140 11.54 -0.21 24.35
N LEU A 141 11.12 0.22 23.16
CA LEU A 141 10.68 1.58 22.89
C LEU A 141 9.22 1.76 23.31
N ARG A 142 8.89 2.88 23.96
CA ARG A 142 7.49 3.29 24.16
C ARG A 142 6.96 3.92 22.87
N VAL A 143 6.39 3.10 21.98
CA VAL A 143 5.73 3.58 20.76
C VAL A 143 4.32 4.07 21.09
N VAL A 144 4.10 5.39 21.04
CA VAL A 144 2.79 6.00 21.31
C VAL A 144 1.89 6.05 20.08
N ASP A 145 2.48 6.17 18.89
CA ASP A 145 1.73 6.14 17.65
C ASP A 145 2.60 5.82 16.43
N VAL A 146 1.95 5.65 15.27
CA VAL A 146 2.57 5.68 13.95
C VAL A 146 2.02 6.84 13.14
N VAL A 147 2.82 7.37 12.22
CA VAL A 147 2.41 8.47 11.34
C VAL A 147 2.78 8.15 9.90
N ASP A 148 1.93 8.54 8.95
CA ASP A 148 2.27 8.41 7.54
C ASP A 148 3.43 9.35 7.19
N GLU A 149 4.44 8.82 6.49
CA GLU A 149 5.61 9.55 5.99
C GLU A 149 5.27 10.88 5.28
N PRO A 150 4.28 10.97 4.37
CA PRO A 150 3.92 12.26 3.77
C PRO A 150 3.32 13.24 4.78
N LEU A 151 2.55 12.78 5.76
CA LEU A 151 1.99 13.65 6.80
C LEU A 151 3.12 14.19 7.68
N ALA A 152 4.05 13.34 8.10
CA ALA A 152 5.26 13.78 8.81
C ALA A 152 6.05 14.80 7.99
N THR A 153 6.22 14.56 6.69
CA THR A 153 6.93 15.47 5.79
C THR A 153 6.31 16.87 5.73
N VAL A 154 4.97 16.96 5.66
CA VAL A 154 4.27 18.26 5.69
C VAL A 154 4.47 18.96 7.03
N LEU A 155 4.51 18.23 8.15
CA LEU A 155 4.77 18.80 9.47
C LEU A 155 6.19 19.36 9.60
N ALA A 156 7.18 18.64 9.07
CA ALA A 156 8.55 19.15 9.02
C ALA A 156 8.64 20.44 8.18
N TYR A 157 7.94 20.50 7.05
CA TYR A 157 7.86 21.71 6.24
C TYR A 157 7.15 22.85 6.97
N ALA A 158 6.05 22.57 7.66
CA ALA A 158 5.34 23.56 8.47
C ALA A 158 6.27 24.17 9.54
N TYR A 159 7.05 23.33 10.22
CA TYR A 159 8.03 23.76 11.23
C TYR A 159 9.20 24.56 10.67
N ALA A 160 9.71 24.17 9.50
CA ALA A 160 10.84 24.84 8.85
C ALA A 160 10.51 26.26 8.32
N GLY A 161 9.34 26.81 8.64
CA GLY A 161 8.88 28.13 8.20
C GLY A 161 7.73 28.07 7.18
N GLY A 162 7.37 26.88 6.69
CA GLY A 162 6.22 26.70 5.81
C GLY A 162 4.90 27.16 6.41
N ALA A 163 4.75 27.07 7.74
CA ALA A 163 3.56 27.58 8.44
C ALA A 163 3.48 29.12 8.47
N ILE A 164 4.61 29.82 8.54
CA ILE A 164 4.66 31.29 8.46
C ILE A 164 4.24 31.75 7.05
N LEU A 165 4.61 30.99 6.02
CA LEU A 165 4.20 31.26 4.65
C LEU A 165 2.73 30.87 4.38
N ALA A 166 2.18 29.91 5.10
CA ALA A 166 0.77 29.54 5.03
C ALA A 166 -0.13 30.55 5.76
N ASP A 167 0.35 31.16 6.84
CA ASP A 167 -0.36 32.20 7.61
C ASP A 167 -0.59 33.50 6.80
N GLN A 168 0.27 33.78 5.82
CA GLN A 168 0.12 34.92 4.91
C GLN A 168 -0.95 34.69 3.83
N ASP A 169 -1.39 33.45 3.61
CA ASP A 169 -2.42 33.11 2.63
C ASP A 169 -3.66 32.55 3.33
N ALA A 170 -4.74 33.33 3.35
CA ALA A 170 -6.01 32.93 3.97
C ALA A 170 -6.59 31.61 3.42
N ARG A 171 -6.16 31.15 2.24
CA ARG A 171 -6.61 29.88 1.63
C ARG A 171 -5.73 28.68 1.99
N GLY A 172 -4.62 28.88 2.72
CA GLY A 172 -3.60 27.86 2.97
C GLY A 172 -2.91 27.39 1.67
N LYS A 173 -1.88 26.56 1.81
CA LYS A 173 -1.09 26.04 0.69
C LYS A 173 -1.46 24.61 0.31
N THR A 174 -1.50 24.35 -0.98
CA THR A 174 -1.55 23.02 -1.59
C THR A 174 -0.13 22.55 -1.87
N ILE A 175 0.28 21.46 -1.23
CA ILE A 175 1.64 20.93 -1.29
C ILE A 175 1.61 19.56 -1.98
N LEU A 176 2.42 19.37 -3.02
CA LEU A 176 2.70 18.03 -3.56
C LEU A 176 3.97 17.50 -2.91
N ILE A 177 3.84 16.41 -2.15
CA ILE A 177 4.95 15.66 -1.59
C ILE A 177 5.38 14.63 -2.63
N PHE A 178 6.66 14.64 -3.00
CA PHE A 178 7.27 13.65 -3.89
C PHE A 178 8.39 12.95 -3.14
N ASP A 179 8.12 11.76 -2.61
CA ASP A 179 9.10 10.97 -1.87
C ASP A 179 9.65 9.83 -2.75
N LEU A 180 10.88 10.00 -3.25
CA LEU A 180 11.61 8.96 -3.96
C LEU A 180 12.70 8.39 -3.05
N GLY A 181 12.31 7.38 -2.28
CA GLY A 181 13.17 6.68 -1.34
C GLY A 181 14.09 5.66 -2.01
N GLY A 182 14.70 4.79 -1.19
CA GLY A 182 15.57 3.72 -1.69
C GLY A 182 14.81 2.59 -2.39
N SER A 183 13.52 2.43 -2.13
CA SER A 183 12.77 1.20 -2.44
C SER A 183 11.38 1.43 -3.03
N SER A 184 10.84 2.64 -2.93
CA SER A 184 9.50 3.01 -3.40
C SER A 184 9.39 4.51 -3.68
N LEU A 185 8.40 4.85 -4.49
CA LEU A 185 7.98 6.21 -4.80
C LEU A 185 6.63 6.44 -4.14
N GLN A 186 6.50 7.48 -3.33
CA GLN A 186 5.22 7.93 -2.76
C GLN A 186 4.93 9.35 -3.22
N VAL A 187 3.67 9.62 -3.58
CA VAL A 187 3.21 10.95 -3.93
C VAL A 187 1.95 11.26 -3.14
N ALA A 188 1.88 12.44 -2.56
CA ALA A 188 0.72 12.92 -1.85
C ALA A 188 0.45 14.39 -2.14
N ILE A 189 -0.82 14.79 -2.05
CA ILE A 189 -1.24 16.19 -2.06
C ILE A 189 -1.77 16.50 -0.67
N ALA A 190 -1.28 17.57 -0.08
CA ALA A 190 -1.69 18.03 1.25
C ALA A 190 -2.19 19.48 1.21
N ARG A 191 -3.13 19.79 2.10
CA ARG A 191 -3.49 21.15 2.48
C ARG A 191 -2.79 21.49 3.78
N LEU A 192 -2.07 22.62 3.80
CA LEU A 192 -1.46 23.18 5.00
C LEU A 192 -1.98 24.61 5.20
N SER A 193 -2.66 24.85 6.31
CA SER A 193 -3.11 26.18 6.76
C SER A 193 -2.72 26.38 8.23
N VAL A 194 -3.15 27.49 8.82
CA VAL A 194 -2.94 27.79 10.25
C VAL A 194 -3.67 26.79 11.14
N SER A 195 -4.83 26.29 10.71
CA SER A 195 -5.70 25.40 11.51
C SER A 195 -5.74 23.97 11.00
N GLU A 196 -5.20 23.67 9.82
CA GLU A 196 -5.35 22.36 9.17
C GLU A 196 -4.02 21.85 8.59
N CYS A 197 -3.72 20.57 8.84
CA CYS A 197 -2.70 19.80 8.13
C CYS A 197 -3.32 18.48 7.67
N ARG A 198 -3.76 18.41 6.40
CA ARG A 198 -4.54 17.28 5.89
C ARG A 198 -4.00 16.74 4.57
N ILE A 199 -3.89 15.43 4.44
CA ILE A 199 -3.67 14.75 3.16
C ILE A 199 -4.99 14.69 2.37
N LEU A 200 -4.99 15.25 1.15
CA LEU A 200 -6.13 15.31 0.23
C LEU A 200 -6.14 14.16 -0.77
N ALA A 201 -4.96 13.71 -1.20
CA ALA A 201 -4.78 12.57 -2.08
C ALA A 201 -3.42 11.93 -1.83
N LYS A 202 -3.32 10.61 -2.03
CA LYS A 202 -2.03 9.90 -2.00
C LYS A 202 -2.04 8.67 -2.89
N ASP A 203 -0.89 8.34 -3.43
CA ASP A 203 -0.64 7.14 -4.22
C ASP A 203 0.85 6.76 -4.17
N GLN A 204 1.19 5.61 -4.72
CA GLN A 204 2.56 5.12 -4.67
C GLN A 204 2.90 4.08 -5.75
N ASP A 205 4.20 3.89 -5.93
CA ASP A 205 4.79 2.76 -6.62
C ASP A 205 5.79 2.05 -5.68
N VAL A 206 5.40 0.86 -5.19
CA VAL A 206 6.19 0.09 -4.20
C VAL A 206 7.42 -0.61 -4.79
N GLU A 207 7.59 -0.54 -6.11
CA GLU A 207 8.67 -1.17 -6.88
C GLU A 207 9.39 -0.14 -7.76
N LEU A 208 9.57 1.07 -7.22
CA LEU A 208 10.29 2.14 -7.88
C LEU A 208 11.00 3.04 -6.87
N GLY A 209 12.30 2.87 -6.68
CA GLY A 209 13.13 3.71 -5.82
C GLY A 209 14.58 3.72 -6.27
N GLY A 210 15.47 4.23 -5.41
CA GLY A 210 16.91 4.32 -5.68
C GLY A 210 17.58 2.99 -6.03
N TYR A 211 17.06 1.86 -5.53
CA TYR A 211 17.50 0.51 -5.87
C TYR A 211 17.32 0.19 -7.36
N ASP A 212 16.23 0.63 -7.98
CA ASP A 212 15.98 0.35 -9.40
C ASP A 212 16.98 1.10 -10.30
N PHE A 213 17.46 2.27 -9.85
CA PHE A 213 18.56 2.97 -10.51
C PHE A 213 19.89 2.22 -10.33
N ASP A 214 20.14 1.65 -9.15
CA ASP A 214 21.32 0.79 -8.90
C ASP A 214 21.30 -0.42 -9.84
N VAL A 215 20.16 -1.10 -9.98
CA VAL A 215 20.01 -2.24 -10.88
C VAL A 215 20.32 -1.87 -12.33
N ARG A 216 19.78 -0.75 -12.85
CA ARG A 216 20.05 -0.31 -14.23
C ARG A 216 21.52 0.02 -14.47
N LEU A 217 22.17 0.65 -13.51
CA LEU A 217 23.59 0.95 -13.59
C LEU A 217 24.43 -0.34 -13.54
N GLY A 218 24.09 -1.24 -12.61
CA GLY A 218 24.74 -2.53 -12.46
C GLY A 218 24.58 -3.46 -13.66
N GLU A 219 23.44 -3.41 -14.36
CA GLU A 219 23.24 -4.12 -15.64
C GLU A 219 24.31 -3.70 -16.66
N ILE A 220 24.53 -2.40 -16.87
CA ILE A 220 25.53 -1.92 -17.83
C ILE A 220 26.95 -2.31 -17.42
N ILE A 221 27.28 -2.20 -16.13
CA ILE A 221 28.61 -2.56 -15.63
C ILE A 221 28.85 -4.07 -15.81
N ALA A 222 27.86 -4.90 -15.50
CA ALA A 222 27.96 -6.35 -15.70
C ALA A 222 28.16 -6.72 -17.18
N GLU A 223 27.42 -6.08 -18.10
CA GLU A 223 27.63 -6.31 -19.53
C GLU A 223 29.01 -5.85 -20.01
N ALA A 224 29.55 -4.75 -19.47
CA ALA A 224 30.91 -4.29 -19.77
C ALA A 224 31.98 -5.27 -19.26
N MET A 225 31.84 -5.79 -18.04
CA MET A 225 32.71 -6.83 -17.49
C MET A 225 32.72 -8.08 -18.37
N ILE A 226 31.54 -8.55 -18.81
CA ILE A 226 31.42 -9.71 -19.70
C ILE A 226 32.09 -9.44 -21.05
N ALA A 227 31.91 -8.25 -21.61
CA ALA A 227 32.53 -7.86 -22.89
C ALA A 227 34.06 -7.82 -22.82
N GLU A 228 34.64 -7.49 -21.66
CA GLU A 228 36.08 -7.51 -21.40
C GLU A 228 36.62 -8.90 -21.01
N GLY A 229 35.75 -9.92 -20.95
CA GLY A 229 36.14 -11.32 -20.73
C GLY A 229 36.05 -11.79 -19.28
N HIS A 230 35.48 -11.00 -18.38
CA HIS A 230 35.21 -11.43 -17.00
C HIS A 230 33.98 -12.35 -16.93
N SER A 231 33.89 -13.13 -15.85
CA SER A 231 32.68 -13.89 -15.55
C SER A 231 31.49 -12.95 -15.27
N ASP A 232 30.25 -13.41 -15.52
CA ASP A 232 29.07 -12.60 -15.22
C ASP A 232 28.98 -12.37 -13.69
N PRO A 233 29.18 -11.13 -13.21
CA PRO A 233 29.23 -10.84 -11.77
C PRO A 233 27.88 -11.09 -11.09
N ARG A 234 26.78 -11.21 -11.85
CA ARG A 234 25.43 -11.48 -11.35
C ARG A 234 25.21 -12.98 -11.04
N ALA A 235 26.08 -13.85 -11.55
CA ALA A 235 26.00 -15.29 -11.31
C ALA A 235 26.53 -15.68 -9.93
N ASP A 236 27.48 -14.92 -9.38
CA ASP A 236 28.04 -15.13 -8.04
C ASP A 236 27.54 -14.06 -7.05
N PRO A 237 26.77 -14.44 -6.01
CA PRO A 237 26.26 -13.49 -5.01
C PRO A 237 27.33 -12.70 -4.25
N THR A 238 28.53 -13.25 -4.08
CA THR A 238 29.66 -12.62 -3.39
C THR A 238 30.29 -11.54 -4.27
N VAL A 239 30.50 -11.86 -5.55
CA VAL A 239 30.97 -10.91 -6.57
C VAL A 239 29.94 -9.77 -6.72
N TRP A 240 28.66 -10.12 -6.85
CA TRP A 240 27.59 -9.14 -6.94
C TRP A 240 27.52 -8.25 -5.70
N ALA A 241 27.74 -8.78 -4.49
CA ALA A 241 27.74 -7.97 -3.26
C ALA A 241 28.82 -6.87 -3.28
N ARG A 242 30.04 -7.23 -3.69
CA ARG A 242 31.18 -6.30 -3.83
C ARG A 242 30.87 -5.24 -4.89
N LEU A 243 30.47 -5.69 -6.08
CA LEU A 243 30.15 -4.81 -7.20
C LEU A 243 28.98 -3.88 -6.88
N TYR A 244 27.95 -4.38 -6.20
CA TYR A 244 26.76 -3.59 -5.83
C TYR A 244 27.10 -2.38 -4.97
N ARG A 245 28.09 -2.49 -4.09
CA ARG A 245 28.55 -1.34 -3.29
C ARG A 245 29.21 -0.27 -4.17
N LEU A 246 30.08 -0.68 -5.09
CA LEU A 246 30.69 0.21 -6.08
C LEU A 246 29.63 0.85 -6.99
N ILE A 247 28.57 0.12 -7.37
CA ILE A 247 27.44 0.63 -8.15
C ILE A 247 26.70 1.74 -7.39
N VAL A 248 26.38 1.52 -6.11
CA VAL A 248 25.70 2.51 -5.28
C VAL A 248 26.56 3.77 -5.12
N ASP A 249 27.86 3.60 -4.88
CA ASP A 249 28.81 4.70 -4.73
C ASP A 249 29.02 5.48 -6.04
N ALA A 250 29.06 4.78 -7.18
CA ALA A 250 29.08 5.38 -8.50
C ALA A 250 27.81 6.22 -8.77
N LYS A 251 26.62 5.67 -8.49
CA LYS A 251 25.35 6.42 -8.60
C LYS A 251 25.35 7.67 -7.74
N HIS A 252 25.78 7.57 -6.48
CA HIS A 252 25.87 8.73 -5.59
C HIS A 252 26.85 9.77 -6.13
N SER A 253 28.03 9.35 -6.61
CA SER A 253 29.05 10.23 -7.18
C SER A 253 28.55 10.93 -8.44
N LEU A 254 27.83 10.23 -9.32
CA LEU A 254 27.23 10.79 -10.54
C LEU A 254 26.13 11.83 -10.27
N SER A 255 25.61 11.90 -9.03
CA SER A 255 24.66 12.95 -8.64
C SER A 255 25.32 14.31 -8.45
N SER A 256 26.64 14.35 -8.16
CA SER A 256 27.42 15.60 -8.01
C SER A 256 28.47 15.79 -9.11
N GLN A 257 28.96 14.71 -9.70
CA GLN A 257 29.99 14.69 -10.75
C GLN A 257 29.42 14.29 -12.11
N ASN A 258 30.07 14.68 -13.20
CA ASN A 258 29.68 14.28 -14.56
C ASN A 258 30.30 12.96 -15.00
N ARG A 259 31.31 12.47 -14.27
CA ARG A 259 32.00 11.20 -14.55
C ARG A 259 32.49 10.57 -13.25
N VAL A 260 32.62 9.25 -13.23
CA VAL A 260 33.23 8.46 -12.15
C VAL A 260 34.04 7.31 -12.77
N SER A 261 35.22 7.02 -12.23
CA SER A 261 35.94 5.78 -12.54
C SER A 261 35.53 4.72 -11.51
N LEU A 262 34.99 3.61 -11.98
CA LEU A 262 34.66 2.43 -11.19
C LEU A 262 35.77 1.42 -11.35
N VAL A 263 36.36 1.02 -10.23
CA VAL A 263 37.52 0.13 -10.13
C VAL A 263 37.07 -1.11 -9.35
N TYR A 264 37.03 -2.28 -9.98
CA TYR A 264 36.76 -3.57 -9.36
C TYR A 264 38.04 -4.43 -9.32
N ASP A 265 38.72 -4.47 -8.17
CA ASP A 265 40.05 -5.03 -7.93
C ASP A 265 40.04 -6.36 -7.15
N TYR A 266 38.88 -7.00 -7.04
CA TYR A 266 38.71 -8.22 -6.26
C TYR A 266 39.02 -9.52 -7.02
N GLU A 267 39.24 -9.44 -8.33
CA GLU A 267 39.59 -10.56 -9.21
C GLU A 267 40.64 -10.12 -10.24
N GLU A 268 41.43 -11.06 -10.77
CA GLU A 268 42.39 -10.83 -11.86
C GLU A 268 41.85 -11.44 -13.17
N PRO A 269 41.87 -10.71 -14.30
CA PRO A 269 42.35 -9.33 -14.44
C PRO A 269 41.46 -8.33 -13.68
N HIS A 270 42.05 -7.21 -13.27
CA HIS A 270 41.29 -6.07 -12.72
C HIS A 270 40.34 -5.47 -13.77
N PHE A 271 39.16 -5.01 -13.34
CA PHE A 271 38.20 -4.31 -14.19
C PHE A 271 38.10 -2.83 -13.82
N GLU A 272 38.29 -1.94 -14.80
CA GLU A 272 38.08 -0.49 -14.65
C GLU A 272 37.13 0.04 -15.73
N MET A 273 36.12 0.81 -15.32
CA MET A 273 35.18 1.44 -16.23
C MET A 273 34.95 2.91 -15.87
N ASN A 274 35.11 3.80 -16.85
CA ASN A 274 34.66 5.19 -16.74
C ASN A 274 33.18 5.31 -17.11
N ILE A 275 32.37 5.83 -16.19
CA ILE A 275 30.94 6.03 -16.38
C ILE A 275 30.63 7.52 -16.31
N THR A 276 29.89 8.03 -17.30
CA THR A 276 29.42 9.42 -17.36
C THR A 276 28.00 9.55 -16.83
N ARG A 277 27.62 10.76 -16.40
CA ARG A 277 26.24 11.07 -15.99
C ARG A 277 25.28 10.86 -17.15
N GLU A 278 25.69 11.22 -18.37
CA GLU A 278 24.91 11.05 -19.59
C GLU A 278 24.58 9.57 -19.84
N GLN A 279 25.55 8.67 -19.67
CA GLN A 279 25.33 7.22 -19.78
C GLN A 279 24.37 6.70 -18.69
N PHE A 280 24.54 7.14 -17.45
CA PHE A 280 23.64 6.78 -16.36
C PHE A 280 22.20 7.27 -16.59
N GLU A 281 22.04 8.50 -17.07
CA GLU A 281 20.72 9.05 -17.40
C GLU A 281 20.09 8.34 -18.60
N ALA A 282 20.88 7.95 -19.60
CA ALA A 282 20.40 7.17 -20.73
C ALA A 282 19.89 5.79 -20.29
N CYS A 283 20.61 5.09 -19.41
CA CYS A 283 20.21 3.75 -18.96
C CYS A 283 19.04 3.75 -17.99
N THR A 284 18.82 4.88 -17.28
CA THR A 284 17.71 5.06 -16.34
C THR A 284 16.52 5.81 -16.93
N ALA A 285 16.57 6.19 -18.21
CA ALA A 285 15.51 6.94 -18.88
C ALA A 285 14.12 6.25 -18.83
N SER A 286 14.09 4.91 -18.80
CA SER A 286 12.85 4.15 -18.65
C SER A 286 12.19 4.34 -17.28
N LEU A 287 12.98 4.51 -16.21
CA LEU A 287 12.50 4.79 -14.86
C LEU A 287 11.92 6.20 -14.78
N LEU A 288 12.58 7.19 -15.40
CA LEU A 288 12.07 8.57 -15.46
C LEU A 288 10.71 8.64 -16.19
N ARG A 289 10.54 7.92 -17.31
CA ARG A 289 9.24 7.80 -18.00
C ARG A 289 8.18 7.08 -17.15
N ARG A 290 8.58 6.18 -16.24
CA ARG A 290 7.65 5.55 -15.29
C ARG A 290 7.19 6.55 -14.23
N ILE A 291 8.11 7.37 -13.69
CA ILE A 291 7.79 8.46 -12.75
C ILE A 291 6.84 9.48 -13.39
N GLU A 292 7.13 9.94 -14.60
CA GLU A 292 6.32 10.91 -15.34
C GLU A 292 4.88 10.42 -15.53
N ARG A 293 4.71 9.22 -16.11
CA ARG A 293 3.39 8.62 -16.31
C ARG A 293 2.66 8.32 -15.00
N PHE A 294 3.40 8.03 -13.93
CA PHE A 294 2.82 7.83 -12.60
C PHE A 294 2.22 9.14 -12.06
N LEU A 295 2.97 10.25 -12.15
CA LEU A 295 2.52 11.57 -11.75
C LEU A 295 1.33 12.07 -12.58
N GLU A 296 1.38 11.89 -13.90
CA GLU A 296 0.27 12.24 -14.81
C GLU A 296 -1.02 11.54 -14.39
N ARG A 297 -1.00 10.20 -14.26
CA ARG A 297 -2.18 9.43 -13.83
C ARG A 297 -2.67 9.81 -12.44
N PHE A 298 -1.75 10.11 -11.52
CA PHE A 298 -2.11 10.51 -10.17
C PHE A 298 -2.86 11.86 -10.16
N LEU A 299 -2.35 12.85 -10.89
CA LEU A 299 -2.99 14.17 -11.02
C LEU A 299 -4.32 14.09 -11.77
N GLU A 300 -4.39 13.35 -12.89
CA GLU A 300 -5.63 13.10 -13.62
C GLU A 300 -6.71 12.47 -12.75
N ARG A 301 -6.37 11.42 -11.99
CA ARG A 301 -7.33 10.71 -11.12
C ARG A 301 -7.82 11.55 -9.95
N THR A 302 -6.98 12.46 -9.46
CA THR A 302 -7.30 13.31 -8.30
C THR A 302 -7.94 14.63 -8.69
N GLY A 303 -7.94 14.96 -9.98
CA GLY A 303 -8.49 16.21 -10.51
C GLY A 303 -7.62 17.45 -10.25
N PHE A 304 -6.40 17.28 -9.75
CA PHE A 304 -5.45 18.37 -9.55
C PHE A 304 -4.65 18.63 -10.81
N ALA A 305 -4.43 19.90 -11.14
CA ALA A 305 -3.44 20.33 -12.12
C ALA A 305 -2.17 20.83 -11.43
N TRP A 306 -1.04 20.83 -12.13
CA TRP A 306 0.21 21.43 -11.65
C TRP A 306 0.04 22.91 -11.25
N THR A 307 -0.88 23.63 -11.90
CA THR A 307 -1.22 25.02 -11.56
C THR A 307 -1.96 25.17 -10.24
N ASN A 308 -2.49 24.08 -9.65
CA ASN A 308 -3.11 24.08 -8.33
C ASN A 308 -2.12 23.78 -7.20
N ILE A 309 -0.85 23.50 -7.52
CA ILE A 309 0.17 23.11 -6.55
C ILE A 309 1.06 24.32 -6.25
N ASP A 310 0.99 24.81 -5.01
CA ASP A 310 1.76 25.98 -4.58
C ASP A 310 3.21 25.63 -4.24
N VAL A 311 3.45 24.40 -3.79
CA VAL A 311 4.78 23.92 -3.38
C VAL A 311 4.95 22.47 -3.80
N VAL A 312 6.04 22.17 -4.51
CA VAL A 312 6.55 20.81 -4.66
C VAL A 312 7.59 20.56 -3.58
N LEU A 313 7.41 19.48 -2.82
CA LEU A 313 8.25 19.10 -1.69
C LEU A 313 8.92 17.75 -1.97
N PRO A 314 10.11 17.73 -2.57
CA PRO A 314 10.86 16.50 -2.83
C PRO A 314 11.50 15.97 -1.54
N VAL A 315 11.36 14.68 -1.28
CA VAL A 315 11.92 13.96 -0.12
C VAL A 315 12.49 12.61 -0.57
N GLY A 316 13.40 12.03 0.21
CA GLY A 316 14.02 10.74 -0.10
C GLY A 316 15.30 10.87 -0.90
N GLY A 317 16.28 10.01 -0.64
CA GLY A 317 17.65 10.19 -1.14
C GLY A 317 17.79 10.20 -2.68
N ALA A 318 16.90 9.52 -3.40
CA ALA A 318 17.00 9.42 -4.86
C ALA A 318 16.50 10.68 -5.60
N VAL A 319 15.85 11.63 -4.91
CA VAL A 319 15.55 12.96 -5.49
C VAL A 319 16.81 13.80 -5.74
N ARG A 320 17.96 13.38 -5.22
CA ARG A 320 19.27 14.02 -5.49
C ARG A 320 19.78 13.74 -6.90
N ILE A 321 19.20 12.76 -7.61
CA ILE A 321 19.54 12.47 -8.99
C ILE A 321 19.15 13.67 -9.88
N PRO A 322 20.10 14.29 -10.61
CA PRO A 322 19.82 15.51 -11.37
C PRO A 322 18.69 15.38 -12.41
N SER A 323 18.57 14.23 -13.06
CA SER A 323 17.51 13.98 -14.04
C SER A 323 16.11 13.89 -13.41
N VAL A 324 16.01 13.44 -12.16
CA VAL A 324 14.75 13.46 -11.38
C VAL A 324 14.36 14.91 -11.05
N GLN A 325 15.31 15.74 -10.63
CA GLN A 325 15.05 17.14 -10.32
C GLN A 325 14.59 17.93 -11.56
N ARG A 326 15.26 17.71 -12.70
CA ARG A 326 14.86 18.32 -13.99
C ARG A 326 13.48 17.85 -14.44
N LEU A 327 13.15 16.58 -14.23
CA LEU A 327 11.81 16.05 -14.51
C LEU A 327 10.76 16.79 -13.68
N LEU A 328 10.97 16.92 -12.36
CA LEU A 328 10.04 17.63 -11.47
C LEU A 328 9.89 19.11 -11.86
N SER A 329 10.99 19.79 -12.19
CA SER A 329 10.92 21.20 -12.61
C SER A 329 10.18 21.36 -13.94
N ARG A 330 10.41 20.46 -14.90
CA ARG A 330 9.73 20.47 -16.20
C ARG A 330 8.23 20.23 -16.04
N LEU A 331 7.84 19.26 -15.24
CA LEU A 331 6.43 18.89 -15.06
C LEU A 331 5.66 19.96 -14.27
N SER A 332 6.24 20.45 -13.18
CA SER A 332 5.59 21.45 -12.33
C SER A 332 5.63 22.87 -12.90
N GLY A 333 6.55 23.17 -13.83
CA GLY A 333 6.84 24.52 -14.28
C GLY A 333 7.51 25.40 -13.22
N GLN A 334 7.90 24.82 -12.07
CA GLN A 334 8.54 25.51 -10.96
C GLN A 334 9.97 25.01 -10.79
N GLN A 335 10.88 25.85 -10.29
CA GLN A 335 12.21 25.37 -9.91
C GLN A 335 12.09 24.38 -8.75
N THR A 336 12.72 23.21 -8.87
CA THR A 336 12.77 22.23 -7.77
C THR A 336 13.63 22.80 -6.64
N LEU A 337 13.00 23.08 -5.50
CA LEU A 337 13.66 23.56 -4.28
C LEU A 337 13.60 22.50 -3.18
N PHE A 338 14.50 22.63 -2.20
CA PHE A 338 14.57 21.74 -1.04
C PHE A 338 14.37 22.54 0.25
N PRO A 339 13.13 22.97 0.55
CA PRO A 339 12.85 23.81 1.71
C PRO A 339 12.99 23.05 3.05
N VAL A 340 13.07 21.72 3.00
CA VAL A 340 13.40 20.84 4.13
C VAL A 340 14.55 19.93 3.72
N ASN A 341 15.32 19.48 4.70
CA ASN A 341 16.31 18.44 4.45
C ASN A 341 15.58 17.13 4.06
N VAL A 342 15.81 16.68 2.82
CA VAL A 342 15.16 15.52 2.19
C VAL A 342 15.39 14.20 2.93
N ASP A 343 16.43 14.15 3.77
CA ASP A 343 16.77 12.98 4.57
C ASP A 343 16.13 13.05 5.97
N GLU A 344 15.90 14.23 6.53
CA GLU A 344 15.47 14.41 7.92
C GLU A 344 13.97 14.68 8.07
N ALA A 345 13.28 15.05 6.98
CA ALA A 345 11.90 15.52 6.99
C ALA A 345 10.94 14.56 7.73
N VAL A 346 11.00 13.26 7.44
CA VAL A 346 10.12 12.27 8.07
C VAL A 346 10.38 12.17 9.58
N ALA A 347 11.64 12.06 10.00
CA ALA A 347 12.00 11.92 11.42
C ALA A 347 11.59 13.15 12.22
N ARG A 348 11.89 14.35 11.69
CA ARG A 348 11.51 15.64 12.30
C ARG A 348 10.00 15.79 12.43
N GLY A 349 9.27 15.47 11.36
CA GLY A 349 7.81 15.49 11.35
C GLY A 349 7.19 14.51 12.33
N ALA A 350 7.73 13.30 12.42
CA ALA A 350 7.29 12.29 13.39
C ALA A 350 7.54 12.75 14.83
N ALA A 351 8.63 13.47 15.12
CA ALA A 351 8.91 14.00 16.45
C ALA A 351 7.89 15.09 16.85
N MET A 352 7.48 15.92 15.89
CA MET A 352 6.40 16.90 16.10
C MET A 352 5.05 16.21 16.33
N PHE A 353 4.75 15.17 15.55
CA PHE A 353 3.53 14.38 15.74
C PHE A 353 3.53 13.70 17.12
N ALA A 354 4.67 13.18 17.57
CA ALA A 354 4.84 12.64 18.92
C ALA A 354 4.54 13.70 20.00
N ALA A 355 5.03 14.93 19.80
CA ALA A 355 4.79 16.01 20.75
C ALA A 355 3.29 16.35 20.87
N TRP A 356 2.59 16.36 19.73
CA TRP A 356 1.13 16.55 19.69
C TRP A 356 0.39 15.41 20.40
N ARG A 357 0.70 14.14 20.10
CA ARG A 357 0.05 12.97 20.73
C ARG A 357 0.24 12.93 22.24
N LEU A 358 1.44 13.22 22.71
CA LEU A 358 1.73 13.27 24.15
C LEU A 358 0.97 14.39 24.88
N GLN A 359 0.57 15.46 24.17
CA GLN A 359 -0.30 16.48 24.73
C GLN A 359 -1.76 16.02 24.77
N GLU A 360 -2.27 15.37 23.72
CA GLU A 360 -3.63 14.82 23.72
C GLU A 360 -3.83 13.81 24.86
N GLU A 361 -2.87 12.89 25.08
CA GLU A 361 -2.91 11.94 26.20
C GLU A 361 -3.00 12.63 27.58
N ARG A 362 -2.53 13.88 27.71
CA ARG A 362 -2.65 14.68 28.95
C ARG A 362 -4.00 15.36 29.05
N GLY A 363 -4.48 15.96 27.95
CA GLY A 363 -5.76 16.64 27.89
C GLY A 363 -6.93 15.71 28.23
N GLU A 364 -6.87 14.44 27.78
CA GLU A 364 -7.87 13.42 28.13
C GLU A 364 -7.85 13.07 29.63
N LYS A 365 -6.66 13.07 30.27
CA LYS A 365 -6.49 12.76 31.70
C LYS A 365 -6.87 13.92 32.63
N MET A 366 -6.92 15.16 32.14
CA MET A 366 -7.26 16.35 32.92
C MET A 366 -8.63 16.95 32.58
N SER A 367 -9.61 16.10 32.23
CA SER A 367 -11.00 16.51 32.01
C SER A 367 -11.57 17.21 33.26
N GLY A 368 -11.42 18.53 33.32
CA GLY A 368 -11.81 19.40 34.44
C GLY A 368 -11.18 20.79 34.46
N ALA A 369 -10.09 21.05 33.71
CA ALA A 369 -9.50 22.38 33.57
C ALA A 369 -9.36 22.77 32.08
N PRO A 370 -9.56 24.06 31.71
CA PRO A 370 -9.43 24.49 30.34
C PRO A 370 -8.00 24.24 29.84
N SER A 371 -7.89 23.49 28.75
CA SER A 371 -6.65 23.17 28.05
C SER A 371 -6.07 24.45 27.43
N GLU A 372 -5.33 25.23 28.21
CA GLU A 372 -4.59 26.38 27.69
C GLU A 372 -3.20 25.95 27.16
N ARG A 373 -3.02 26.24 25.85
CA ARG A 373 -1.76 26.36 25.08
C ARG A 373 -1.19 25.07 24.49
N MET A 374 -1.08 25.07 23.15
CA MET A 374 -0.19 24.17 22.39
C MET A 374 1.24 24.27 22.95
N PRO A 375 2.07 23.23 22.78
CA PRO A 375 3.44 23.25 23.27
C PRO A 375 4.22 24.33 22.51
N THR A 376 5.26 24.86 23.13
CA THR A 376 6.17 25.89 22.59
C THR A 376 6.99 25.44 21.36
N PHE A 377 6.57 24.40 20.63
CA PHE A 377 7.27 23.79 19.50
C PHE A 377 6.73 24.24 18.13
N PHE A 378 5.47 24.63 18.01
CA PHE A 378 4.97 25.22 16.75
C PHE A 378 5.42 26.69 16.63
N PRO A 379 5.65 27.24 15.42
CA PRO A 379 5.92 28.67 15.25
C PRO A 379 4.84 29.52 15.94
N ALA A 380 5.20 30.71 16.43
CA ALA A 380 4.32 31.54 17.27
C ALA A 380 2.94 31.82 16.62
N SER A 381 2.86 31.87 15.28
CA SER A 381 1.62 32.00 14.50
C SER A 381 0.65 30.84 14.68
N LEU A 382 1.14 29.60 14.81
CA LEU A 382 0.34 28.40 15.10
C LEU A 382 0.00 28.26 16.60
N ARG A 383 0.61 29.07 17.49
CA ARG A 383 0.31 29.05 18.94
C ARG A 383 -0.89 29.91 19.31
N THR A 384 -1.27 30.87 18.45
CA THR A 384 -2.20 31.95 18.82
C THR A 384 -3.68 31.59 18.74
N ARG A 385 -4.10 30.54 18.02
CA ARG A 385 -5.53 30.15 17.90
C ARG A 385 -5.71 28.67 17.56
N GLU A 386 -6.74 28.07 18.17
CA GLU A 386 -7.43 26.79 17.87
C GLU A 386 -6.61 25.50 17.70
N LYS A 387 -7.29 24.37 17.92
CA LYS A 387 -6.75 23.01 17.80
C LYS A 387 -6.38 22.77 16.34
N VAL A 388 -5.09 22.56 16.02
CA VAL A 388 -4.68 22.14 14.66
C VAL A 388 -5.31 20.78 14.35
N GLU A 389 -6.09 20.72 13.28
CA GLU A 389 -6.70 19.49 12.80
C GLU A 389 -5.73 18.74 11.89
N PHE A 390 -5.36 17.53 12.30
CA PHE A 390 -4.62 16.61 11.46
C PHE A 390 -5.60 15.75 10.67
N GLY A 391 -5.39 15.65 9.36
CA GLY A 391 -6.19 14.81 8.48
C GLY A 391 -5.34 13.88 7.65
N ASN A 392 -5.84 12.68 7.41
CA ASN A 392 -5.20 11.69 6.55
C ASN A 392 -6.25 10.97 5.69
N LEU A 393 -5.85 9.98 4.91
CA LEU A 393 -6.73 9.14 4.11
C LEU A 393 -6.52 7.66 4.44
N LEU A 394 -7.61 6.91 4.46
CA LEU A 394 -7.55 5.46 4.63
C LEU A 394 -6.93 4.80 3.37
N PRO A 395 -5.88 3.96 3.48
CA PRO A 395 -5.19 3.44 2.30
C PRO A 395 -5.90 2.26 1.61
N TYR A 396 -6.93 1.68 2.23
CA TYR A 396 -7.70 0.54 1.72
C TYR A 396 -9.16 0.67 2.13
N ALA A 397 -10.06 0.01 1.40
CA ALA A 397 -11.42 -0.18 1.86
C ALA A 397 -11.43 -1.19 3.00
N VAL A 398 -12.31 -1.01 3.99
CA VAL A 398 -12.49 -1.95 5.11
C VAL A 398 -13.87 -2.57 5.00
N GLY A 399 -13.92 -3.88 5.13
CA GLY A 399 -15.15 -4.64 5.08
C GLY A 399 -15.19 -5.72 6.15
N VAL A 400 -16.38 -6.29 6.34
CA VAL A 400 -16.61 -7.41 7.26
C VAL A 400 -17.41 -8.51 6.60
N ARG A 401 -17.17 -9.74 7.03
CA ARG A 401 -17.92 -10.93 6.65
C ARG A 401 -17.89 -11.94 7.78
N THR A 402 -18.75 -12.95 7.75
CA THR A 402 -18.63 -14.08 8.65
C THR A 402 -17.58 -15.08 8.17
N PRO A 403 -17.03 -15.97 9.03
CA PRO A 403 -16.03 -16.96 8.63
C PRO A 403 -16.47 -17.91 7.51
N ASP A 404 -17.77 -18.20 7.47
CA ASP A 404 -18.48 -19.05 6.51
C ASP A 404 -18.78 -18.35 5.17
N GLU A 405 -18.84 -17.02 5.15
CA GLU A 405 -19.08 -16.23 3.94
C GLU A 405 -17.85 -16.18 3.01
N LYS A 406 -18.09 -16.23 1.69
CA LYS A 406 -17.02 -16.09 0.70
C LYS A 406 -16.51 -14.65 0.60
N GLU A 407 -15.34 -14.47 -0.03
CA GLU A 407 -14.72 -13.16 -0.24
C GLU A 407 -15.68 -12.15 -0.93
N GLN A 408 -16.42 -12.60 -1.94
CA GLN A 408 -17.35 -11.77 -2.72
C GLN A 408 -18.57 -11.32 -1.90
N GLU A 409 -18.76 -11.90 -0.73
CA GLU A 409 -19.85 -11.59 0.19
C GLU A 409 -19.45 -10.55 1.24
N THR A 410 -18.20 -10.09 1.23
CA THR A 410 -17.70 -9.04 2.12
C THR A 410 -18.54 -7.76 1.99
N VAL A 411 -19.03 -7.28 3.14
CA VAL A 411 -19.74 -6.02 3.24
C VAL A 411 -18.73 -4.90 3.46
N CYS A 412 -18.61 -4.01 2.49
CA CYS A 412 -17.79 -2.81 2.62
C CYS A 412 -18.40 -1.87 3.67
N LEU A 413 -17.62 -1.56 4.71
CA LEU A 413 -17.96 -0.55 5.71
C LEU A 413 -17.53 0.84 5.22
N VAL A 414 -16.26 0.97 4.81
CA VAL A 414 -15.70 2.23 4.32
C VAL A 414 -14.82 2.00 3.11
N SER A 415 -14.83 2.94 2.17
CA SER A 415 -14.03 2.89 0.95
C SER A 415 -12.59 3.35 1.18
N ARG A 416 -11.69 2.98 0.26
CA ARG A 416 -10.34 3.55 0.19
C ARG A 416 -10.44 5.07 -0.01
N ALA A 417 -9.41 5.78 0.46
CA ALA A 417 -9.30 7.23 0.40
C ALA A 417 -10.40 7.98 1.18
N THR A 418 -11.12 7.31 2.09
CA THR A 418 -12.00 7.99 3.03
C THR A 418 -11.15 8.89 3.96
N PRO A 419 -11.51 10.16 4.16
CA PRO A 419 -10.82 11.07 5.08
C PRO A 419 -10.80 10.55 6.52
N LEU A 420 -9.67 10.76 7.19
CA LEU A 420 -9.42 10.44 8.59
C LEU A 420 -9.26 11.73 9.41
N PRO A 421 -9.68 11.75 10.68
CA PRO A 421 -10.33 10.65 11.41
C PRO A 421 -11.76 10.39 10.91
N LEU A 422 -12.23 9.15 11.00
CA LEU A 422 -13.59 8.76 10.61
C LEU A 422 -14.30 7.94 11.69
N LYS A 423 -15.64 8.03 11.65
CA LYS A 423 -16.55 7.17 12.41
C LYS A 423 -17.73 6.80 11.51
N ALA A 424 -17.86 5.52 11.19
CA ALA A 424 -18.89 4.99 10.29
C ALA A 424 -19.69 3.90 11.01
N THR A 425 -21.02 4.03 11.05
CA THR A 425 -21.91 3.06 11.70
C THR A 425 -22.74 2.31 10.67
N HIS A 426 -22.70 0.98 10.74
CA HIS A 426 -23.40 0.07 9.85
C HIS A 426 -24.33 -0.84 10.65
N ARG A 427 -25.49 -1.12 10.08
CA ARG A 427 -26.46 -2.07 10.65
C ARG A 427 -26.19 -3.46 10.10
N LEU A 428 -25.94 -4.41 11.00
CA LEU A 428 -25.75 -5.82 10.68
C LEU A 428 -26.94 -6.62 11.23
N SER A 429 -27.67 -7.29 10.36
CA SER A 429 -28.78 -8.17 10.78
C SER A 429 -28.24 -9.50 11.32
N VAL A 430 -28.76 -9.92 12.47
CA VAL A 430 -28.46 -11.24 13.07
C VAL A 430 -29.61 -12.18 12.70
N ARG A 431 -29.35 -13.24 11.91
CA ARG A 431 -30.42 -14.15 11.44
C ARG A 431 -30.69 -15.33 12.39
N ASP A 432 -29.64 -15.91 12.95
CA ASP A 432 -29.73 -17.05 13.87
C ASP A 432 -29.30 -16.60 15.27
N PRO A 433 -29.86 -17.14 16.37
CA PRO A 433 -29.40 -16.83 17.71
C PRO A 433 -27.95 -17.28 17.87
N VAL A 434 -27.03 -16.34 17.71
CA VAL A 434 -25.61 -16.55 17.98
C VAL A 434 -25.45 -16.56 19.49
N GLN A 435 -25.29 -17.74 20.07
CA GLN A 435 -25.10 -17.87 21.51
C GLN A 435 -23.75 -17.28 21.92
N GLY A 436 -23.79 -16.27 22.79
CA GLY A 436 -22.62 -15.74 23.51
C GLY A 436 -21.73 -14.80 22.70
N ALA A 437 -21.17 -15.25 21.56
CA ALA A 437 -20.20 -14.46 20.80
C ALA A 437 -20.32 -14.61 19.28
N LEU A 438 -20.27 -13.48 18.56
CA LEU A 438 -20.22 -13.41 17.10
C LEU A 438 -18.79 -13.12 16.63
N ALA A 439 -18.27 -13.99 15.75
CA ALA A 439 -17.01 -13.79 15.07
C ALA A 439 -17.23 -13.19 13.68
N LEU A 440 -16.53 -12.10 13.37
CA LEU A 440 -16.46 -11.49 12.05
C LEU A 440 -15.01 -11.50 11.57
N ILE A 441 -14.80 -11.76 10.29
CA ILE A 441 -13.55 -11.49 9.61
C ILE A 441 -13.60 -10.03 9.14
N VAL A 442 -12.63 -9.24 9.60
CA VAL A 442 -12.35 -7.93 9.06
C VAL A 442 -11.44 -8.12 7.85
N ALA A 443 -11.85 -7.58 6.70
CA ALA A 443 -11.12 -7.68 5.44
C ALA A 443 -10.77 -6.28 4.93
N LYS A 444 -9.70 -6.20 4.15
CA LYS A 444 -9.24 -4.99 3.46
C LYS A 444 -9.27 -5.19 1.95
N ASN A 445 -9.45 -4.12 1.19
CA ASN A 445 -9.36 -4.15 -0.27
C ASN A 445 -8.61 -2.94 -0.80
N GLU A 446 -7.47 -3.19 -1.43
CA GLU A 446 -6.60 -2.16 -2.04
C GLU A 446 -6.77 -2.07 -3.56
N TYR A 447 -6.82 -3.22 -4.25
CA TYR A 447 -6.73 -3.32 -5.71
C TYR A 447 -7.85 -4.13 -6.38
N GLY A 448 -8.97 -4.33 -5.68
CA GLY A 448 -10.17 -4.98 -6.20
C GLY A 448 -10.47 -6.36 -5.60
N SER A 449 -9.58 -6.93 -4.79
CA SER A 449 -9.79 -8.18 -4.03
C SER A 449 -9.73 -7.93 -2.53
N TRP A 450 -10.56 -8.65 -1.77
CA TRP A 450 -10.58 -8.60 -0.31
C TRP A 450 -9.56 -9.58 0.29
N GLU A 451 -8.72 -9.05 1.18
CA GLU A 451 -7.75 -9.81 1.95
C GLU A 451 -8.11 -9.76 3.43
N ASN A 452 -7.89 -10.86 4.16
CA ASN A 452 -8.16 -10.88 5.59
C ASN A 452 -7.19 -9.95 6.33
N CYS A 453 -7.74 -9.04 7.14
CA CYS A 453 -7.01 -8.07 7.94
C CYS A 453 -7.06 -8.41 9.44
N GLY A 454 -8.06 -9.16 9.89
CA GLY A 454 -8.15 -9.68 11.25
C GLY A 454 -9.51 -10.26 11.62
N ARG A 455 -9.68 -10.56 12.90
CA ARG A 455 -10.90 -11.15 13.45
C ARG A 455 -11.47 -10.24 14.51
N LEU A 456 -12.74 -9.87 14.36
CA LEU A 456 -13.50 -9.10 15.33
C LEU A 456 -14.45 -10.05 16.07
N MET A 457 -14.30 -10.13 17.38
CA MET A 457 -15.18 -10.86 18.29
C MET A 457 -16.13 -9.89 18.97
N LEU A 458 -17.43 -10.19 18.92
CA LEU A 458 -18.48 -9.46 19.61
C LEU A 458 -19.05 -10.36 20.69
N HIS A 459 -18.90 -10.00 21.97
CA HIS A 459 -19.37 -10.80 23.09
C HIS A 459 -20.59 -10.18 23.77
N GLY A 460 -21.33 -11.01 24.51
CA GLY A 460 -22.48 -10.57 25.32
C GLY A 460 -23.78 -10.50 24.53
N ILE A 461 -23.90 -11.28 23.45
CA ILE A 461 -25.15 -11.40 22.70
C ILE A 461 -26.10 -12.31 23.51
N PRO A 462 -27.29 -11.82 23.94
CA PRO A 462 -28.24 -12.59 24.72
C PRO A 462 -28.77 -13.81 23.96
N GLU A 463 -28.99 -14.92 24.66
CA GLU A 463 -29.54 -16.16 24.07
C GLU A 463 -30.95 -15.96 23.47
N ALA A 464 -31.72 -15.04 24.03
CA ALA A 464 -33.06 -14.67 23.57
C ALA A 464 -33.08 -13.25 22.99
N ALA A 465 -32.24 -12.99 21.97
CA ALA A 465 -32.29 -11.73 21.24
C ALA A 465 -33.68 -11.54 20.58
N PRO A 466 -34.26 -10.32 20.59
CA PRO A 466 -35.52 -10.05 19.92
C PRO A 466 -35.52 -10.46 18.45
N ALA A 467 -36.67 -10.91 17.90
CA ALA A 467 -36.79 -11.41 16.53
C ALA A 467 -36.38 -10.41 15.42
N HIS A 468 -36.22 -9.13 15.76
CA HIS A 468 -35.83 -8.02 14.89
C HIS A 468 -34.57 -7.30 15.42
N ALA A 469 -33.80 -7.98 16.27
CA ALA A 469 -32.55 -7.45 16.76
C ALA A 469 -31.52 -7.31 15.64
N TYR A 470 -30.74 -6.24 15.70
CA TYR A 470 -29.62 -6.00 14.80
C TYR A 470 -28.46 -5.39 15.58
N ILE A 471 -27.26 -5.54 15.04
CA ILE A 471 -26.05 -4.98 15.62
C ILE A 471 -25.75 -3.68 14.88
N GLU A 472 -25.61 -2.58 15.62
CA GLU A 472 -24.96 -1.38 15.11
C GLU A 472 -23.46 -1.50 15.32
N LEU A 473 -22.74 -1.82 14.25
CA LEU A 473 -21.28 -1.88 14.24
C LEU A 473 -20.74 -0.52 13.81
N THR A 474 -20.00 0.12 14.69
CA THR A 474 -19.32 1.37 14.44
C THR A 474 -17.83 1.12 14.25
N LEU A 475 -17.32 1.41 13.06
CA LEU A 475 -15.90 1.51 12.77
C LEU A 475 -15.42 2.94 13.07
N GLU A 476 -14.39 3.05 13.88
CA GLU A 476 -13.66 4.29 14.15
C GLU A 476 -12.22 4.12 13.66
N CYS A 477 -11.69 5.12 12.96
CA CYS A 477 -10.30 5.13 12.55
C CYS A 477 -9.71 6.52 12.78
N GLN A 478 -8.61 6.58 13.54
CA GLN A 478 -7.90 7.83 13.82
C GLN A 478 -6.94 8.19 12.68
N VAL A 479 -6.28 9.34 12.77
CA VAL A 479 -5.33 9.85 11.76
C VAL A 479 -4.16 8.88 11.50
N ASN A 480 -3.82 8.05 12.48
CA ASN A 480 -2.81 7.00 12.38
C ASN A 480 -3.21 5.79 11.51
N GLY A 481 -4.44 5.75 11.02
CA GLY A 481 -4.95 4.68 10.17
C GLY A 481 -5.30 3.39 10.92
N ARG A 482 -5.33 3.40 12.26
CA ARG A 482 -5.66 2.21 13.06
C ARG A 482 -7.15 2.03 13.24
N LEU A 483 -7.63 0.79 13.11
CA LEU A 483 -9.05 0.45 13.22
C LEU A 483 -9.47 0.17 14.66
N ARG A 484 -10.60 0.75 15.08
CA ARG A 484 -11.31 0.43 16.32
C ARG A 484 -12.77 0.13 16.01
N PHE A 485 -13.32 -0.87 16.67
CA PHE A 485 -14.70 -1.28 16.48
C PHE A 485 -15.46 -1.13 17.78
N HIS A 486 -16.68 -0.63 17.69
CA HIS A 486 -17.65 -0.58 18.78
C HIS A 486 -18.94 -1.19 18.28
N ALA A 487 -19.64 -1.96 19.12
CA ALA A 487 -20.89 -2.58 18.72
C ALA A 487 -21.98 -2.35 19.76
N ARG A 488 -23.22 -2.19 19.30
CA ARG A 488 -24.41 -2.13 20.16
C ARG A 488 -25.47 -3.07 19.63
N LEU A 489 -26.17 -3.75 20.53
CA LEU A 489 -27.34 -4.54 20.21
C LEU A 489 -28.57 -3.64 20.22
N MET A 490 -29.32 -3.64 19.12
CA MET A 490 -30.57 -2.89 18.98
C MET A 490 -31.76 -3.85 19.03
N PRO A 491 -32.92 -3.42 19.58
CA PRO A 491 -33.25 -2.06 20.02
C PRO A 491 -32.85 -1.73 21.47
N THR A 492 -32.28 -2.67 22.24
CA THR A 492 -31.94 -2.44 23.66
C THR A 492 -30.86 -1.38 23.87
N ALA A 493 -30.12 -1.03 22.81
CA ALA A 493 -28.98 -0.11 22.80
C ALA A 493 -27.85 -0.53 23.77
N GLU A 494 -27.81 -1.81 24.13
CA GLU A 494 -26.81 -2.38 25.03
C GLU A 494 -25.46 -2.45 24.30
N PRO A 495 -24.36 -1.93 24.89
CA PRO A 495 -23.03 -2.06 24.31
C PRO A 495 -22.55 -3.51 24.38
N LEU A 496 -22.06 -4.02 23.24
CA LEU A 496 -21.40 -5.32 23.17
C LEU A 496 -19.90 -5.15 23.40
N LYS A 497 -19.28 -6.10 24.10
CA LYS A 497 -17.83 -6.12 24.25
C LYS A 497 -17.21 -6.52 22.91
N THR A 498 -16.33 -5.67 22.39
CA THR A 498 -15.65 -5.86 21.10
C THR A 498 -14.17 -6.15 21.29
N GLU A 499 -13.66 -7.19 20.65
CA GLU A 499 -12.25 -7.53 20.62
C GLU A 499 -11.79 -7.72 19.18
N PHE A 500 -10.96 -6.80 18.68
CA PHE A 500 -10.39 -6.88 17.34
C PHE A 500 -8.95 -7.38 17.43
N VAL A 501 -8.72 -8.58 16.88
CA VAL A 501 -7.42 -9.23 16.84
C VAL A 501 -6.87 -9.16 15.42
N VAL A 502 -5.75 -8.45 15.29
CA VAL A 502 -4.97 -8.38 14.05
C VAL A 502 -4.04 -9.59 14.01
N PRO A 503 -3.97 -10.34 12.90
CA PRO A 503 -3.01 -11.42 12.76
C PRO A 503 -1.62 -10.83 12.88
N SER A 504 -0.90 -11.25 13.91
CA SER A 504 0.49 -10.92 14.13
C SER A 504 1.31 -12.19 13.92
N ALA A 505 2.51 -12.08 13.38
CA ALA A 505 3.47 -13.18 13.42
C ALA A 505 3.85 -13.56 14.87
N LEU A 506 3.54 -12.67 15.82
CA LEU A 506 3.86 -12.76 17.23
C LEU A 506 2.57 -12.73 18.07
N GLU A 507 2.35 -13.76 18.87
CA GLU A 507 1.32 -13.74 19.93
C GLU A 507 1.70 -12.74 21.04
N ILE A 508 0.74 -12.26 21.83
CA ILE A 508 0.99 -11.28 22.91
C ILE A 508 2.02 -11.82 23.91
N ASP A 509 1.87 -13.08 24.33
CA ASP A 509 2.85 -13.75 25.22
C ASP A 509 4.22 -13.96 24.55
N ALA A 510 4.26 -13.92 23.22
CA ALA A 510 5.51 -13.94 22.47
C ALA A 510 6.18 -12.55 22.46
N LEU A 511 5.44 -11.44 22.49
CA LEU A 511 6.03 -10.09 22.49
C LEU A 511 6.92 -9.84 23.72
N GLU A 512 6.42 -10.10 24.93
CA GLU A 512 7.23 -9.95 26.15
C GLU A 512 8.42 -10.90 26.16
N ARG A 513 8.23 -12.12 25.65
CA ARG A 513 9.29 -13.11 25.52
C ARG A 513 10.37 -12.62 24.58
N TRP A 514 10.00 -12.17 23.38
CA TRP A 514 10.91 -11.63 22.40
C TRP A 514 11.60 -10.37 22.89
N GLN A 515 10.91 -9.52 23.66
CA GLN A 515 11.53 -8.38 24.29
C GLN A 515 12.66 -8.82 25.23
N ARG A 516 12.43 -9.80 26.11
CA ARG A 516 13.48 -10.35 27.00
C ARG A 516 14.60 -11.04 26.21
N THR A 517 14.26 -11.82 25.19
CA THR A 517 15.23 -12.48 24.32
C THR A 517 16.11 -11.44 23.64
N VAL A 518 15.52 -10.50 22.88
CA VAL A 518 16.26 -9.44 22.19
C VAL A 518 17.02 -8.56 23.18
N GLU A 519 16.55 -8.34 24.41
CA GLU A 519 17.31 -7.59 25.42
C GLU A 519 18.58 -8.32 25.86
N THR A 520 18.48 -9.63 26.11
CA THR A 520 19.55 -10.45 26.69
C THR A 520 20.48 -11.08 25.66
N SER A 521 20.06 -11.19 24.40
CA SER A 521 20.85 -11.85 23.36
C SER A 521 21.99 -10.96 22.85
N SER A 522 23.19 -11.53 22.90
CA SER A 522 24.41 -10.96 22.32
C SER A 522 24.84 -11.67 21.04
N SER A 523 24.47 -12.95 20.90
CA SER A 523 24.81 -13.82 19.77
C SER A 523 23.58 -14.44 19.11
N TRP A 524 23.77 -15.07 17.93
CA TRP A 524 22.73 -15.90 17.31
C TRP A 524 22.24 -17.02 18.23
N GLN A 525 23.17 -17.71 18.91
CA GLN A 525 22.84 -18.83 19.80
C GLN A 525 21.98 -18.38 20.99
N ASP A 526 22.26 -17.21 21.57
CA ASP A 526 21.44 -16.67 22.66
C ASP A 526 20.00 -16.41 22.19
N LEU A 527 19.86 -15.91 20.96
CA LEU A 527 18.59 -15.55 20.37
C LEU A 527 17.74 -16.79 20.05
N THR A 528 18.37 -17.88 19.62
CA THR A 528 17.67 -19.11 19.22
C THR A 528 17.50 -20.14 20.34
N GLN A 529 18.45 -20.30 21.26
CA GLN A 529 18.32 -21.25 22.38
C GLN A 529 17.14 -20.91 23.30
N LEU A 530 16.83 -19.62 23.45
CA LEU A 530 15.65 -19.16 24.20
C LEU A 530 14.33 -19.48 23.47
N THR A 531 14.37 -19.66 22.15
CA THR A 531 13.20 -20.10 21.36
C THR A 531 13.07 -21.62 21.26
N GLU A 532 14.17 -22.36 21.19
CA GLU A 532 14.18 -23.84 21.05
C GLU A 532 13.82 -24.59 22.33
N ARG A 533 13.98 -23.98 23.51
CA ARG A 533 13.63 -24.59 24.79
C ARG A 533 12.15 -24.97 24.93
N ARG A 534 11.26 -24.58 24.01
CA ARG A 534 9.91 -25.15 23.89
C ARG A 534 9.40 -25.17 22.43
N GLY A 535 9.75 -26.26 21.73
CA GLY A 535 9.05 -26.81 20.56
C GLY A 535 9.08 -25.98 19.27
N PRO A 536 9.21 -26.60 18.08
CA PRO A 536 9.10 -25.87 16.82
C PRO A 536 7.70 -25.27 16.66
N ILE A 537 7.63 -24.08 16.06
CA ILE A 537 6.41 -23.56 15.45
C ILE A 537 6.11 -24.50 14.29
N LEU A 538 5.24 -25.49 14.52
CA LEU A 538 4.81 -26.42 13.48
C LEU A 538 3.91 -25.67 12.50
N ASP A 539 4.35 -25.63 11.24
CA ASP A 539 3.46 -25.41 10.11
C ASP A 539 2.51 -26.63 10.02
N GLU A 540 1.30 -26.53 10.58
CA GLU A 540 0.23 -27.44 10.20
C GLU A 540 -0.56 -26.84 9.03
N PRO A 541 -0.57 -27.50 7.84
CA PRO A 541 -1.62 -27.27 6.87
C PRO A 541 -2.94 -27.80 7.45
N ALA A 542 -4.00 -27.00 7.33
CA ALA A 542 -5.33 -27.36 7.80
C ALA A 542 -5.78 -28.71 7.20
N GLN A 543 -5.82 -29.76 8.02
CA GLN A 543 -6.57 -30.97 7.73
C GLN A 543 -7.37 -31.42 8.95
N GLU A 544 -8.62 -31.75 8.65
CA GLU A 544 -9.73 -32.02 9.55
C GLU A 544 -9.49 -33.27 10.41
N ALA A 545 -9.91 -33.18 11.67
CA ALA A 545 -9.94 -34.30 12.59
C ALA A 545 -11.06 -35.28 12.26
N HIS A 546 -10.74 -36.52 11.86
CA HIS A 546 -11.66 -37.65 11.96
C HIS A 546 -10.95 -38.97 12.30
N GLY A 547 -11.35 -39.55 13.43
CA GLY A 547 -11.76 -40.96 13.54
C GLY A 547 -10.68 -42.05 13.48
N ALA A 548 -10.39 -42.65 14.63
CA ALA A 548 -9.61 -43.87 14.78
C ALA A 548 -10.14 -45.06 13.97
N THR A 549 -9.24 -45.91 13.46
CA THR A 549 -9.36 -47.38 13.50
C THR A 549 -8.01 -48.05 13.24
N SER A 550 -7.75 -49.09 14.02
CA SER A 550 -6.57 -49.96 14.05
C SER A 550 -6.40 -50.84 12.80
N GLY A 551 -5.16 -51.10 12.39
CA GLY A 551 -4.83 -52.15 11.43
C GLY A 551 -3.33 -52.35 11.26
N SER A 552 -2.87 -53.56 11.49
CA SER A 552 -1.50 -54.05 11.64
C SER A 552 -0.66 -54.14 10.36
N GLY A 553 0.66 -53.91 10.51
CA GLY A 553 1.73 -54.76 9.94
C GLY A 553 2.18 -54.50 8.49
N GLU A 554 3.41 -54.02 8.31
CA GLU A 554 4.55 -54.83 7.85
C GLU A 554 5.82 -53.97 7.69
N LYS A 555 6.94 -54.51 8.20
CA LYS A 555 8.30 -53.99 7.99
C LYS A 555 8.79 -54.39 6.60
N ARG A 556 9.31 -53.44 5.82
CA ARG A 556 10.38 -53.71 4.83
C ARG A 556 11.47 -52.65 4.91
N GLN A 557 12.70 -53.13 4.89
CA GLN A 557 13.97 -52.41 4.97
C GLN A 557 14.35 -51.79 3.61
N PRO A 558 15.32 -50.84 3.61
CA PRO A 558 15.53 -49.87 2.53
C PRO A 558 16.40 -50.41 1.40
N GLY A 559 16.02 -50.09 0.16
CA GLY A 559 16.89 -50.20 -1.01
C GLY A 559 17.67 -48.91 -1.19
N GLN A 560 19.00 -49.04 -1.31
CA GLN A 560 19.92 -47.96 -1.66
C GLN A 560 19.66 -47.53 -3.11
N GLU A 561 19.35 -46.25 -3.32
CA GLU A 561 19.65 -45.55 -4.56
C GLU A 561 20.63 -44.41 -4.22
N SER A 562 21.69 -44.36 -5.03
CA SER A 562 22.88 -43.53 -4.94
C SER A 562 22.56 -42.03 -4.95
N GLU A 563 23.00 -41.32 -3.91
CA GLU A 563 23.12 -39.86 -3.93
C GLU A 563 24.27 -39.46 -4.86
N GLU A 564 23.95 -39.03 -6.08
CA GLU A 564 24.81 -38.07 -6.79
C GLU A 564 24.61 -36.69 -6.15
N PRO A 565 25.70 -35.95 -5.85
CA PRO A 565 25.57 -34.60 -5.33
C PRO A 565 25.07 -33.71 -6.47
N GLU A 566 23.80 -33.29 -6.40
CA GLU A 566 23.30 -32.18 -7.20
C GLU A 566 24.16 -30.94 -6.92
N THR A 567 25.15 -30.74 -7.78
CA THR A 567 25.83 -29.47 -8.02
C THR A 567 24.87 -28.59 -8.82
N GLY A 568 23.74 -28.24 -8.19
CA GLY A 568 22.73 -27.35 -8.73
C GLY A 568 23.01 -25.92 -8.30
N LEU A 569 23.65 -25.16 -9.19
CA LEU A 569 23.74 -23.69 -9.13
C LEU A 569 22.40 -23.09 -8.66
N LEU A 570 22.46 -22.27 -7.62
CA LEU A 570 21.31 -21.60 -7.01
C LEU A 570 20.44 -20.93 -8.10
N PRO A 571 19.11 -21.19 -8.13
CA PRO A 571 18.24 -20.56 -9.10
C PRO A 571 18.25 -19.04 -8.86
N ARG A 572 18.48 -18.29 -9.94
CA ARG A 572 18.40 -16.82 -10.06
C ARG A 572 17.47 -16.21 -9.00
N ARG A 573 18.01 -15.79 -7.86
CA ARG A 573 17.19 -15.22 -6.77
C ARG A 573 16.81 -13.78 -7.12
N ARG A 574 15.76 -13.67 -7.93
CA ARG A 574 15.03 -12.43 -8.22
C ARG A 574 13.83 -12.31 -7.28
N HIS A 575 13.37 -11.08 -7.08
CA HIS A 575 12.33 -10.70 -6.12
C HIS A 575 11.08 -11.61 -6.22
N PRO A 576 10.46 -12.04 -5.08
CA PRO A 576 9.31 -12.95 -5.08
C PRO A 576 8.10 -12.44 -5.88
N ARG A 577 7.92 -11.11 -6.00
CA ARG A 577 6.87 -10.54 -6.88
C ARG A 577 7.27 -10.41 -8.35
N LEU A 578 8.56 -10.35 -8.68
CA LEU A 578 9.03 -10.46 -10.07
C LEU A 578 8.82 -11.89 -10.59
N ALA A 579 9.11 -12.89 -9.76
CA ALA A 579 8.79 -14.29 -10.06
C ALA A 579 7.27 -14.46 -10.30
N ALA A 580 6.42 -13.78 -9.53
CA ALA A 580 4.97 -13.79 -9.72
C ALA A 580 4.49 -13.01 -10.96
N ALA A 581 5.14 -11.91 -11.33
CA ALA A 581 4.80 -11.10 -12.50
C ALA A 581 5.26 -11.73 -13.84
N GLU A 582 6.37 -12.46 -13.83
CA GLU A 582 6.84 -13.29 -14.94
C GLU A 582 5.96 -14.54 -15.14
N ALA A 583 5.52 -15.18 -14.05
CA ALA A 583 4.51 -16.25 -14.11
C ALA A 583 3.18 -15.78 -14.75
N GLN A 584 2.93 -14.46 -14.78
CA GLN A 584 1.79 -13.82 -15.44
C GLN A 584 2.12 -13.25 -16.83
N GLY A 585 3.32 -13.46 -17.36
CA GLY A 585 3.72 -13.06 -18.72
C GLY A 585 3.86 -11.55 -18.94
N ARG A 586 4.06 -10.74 -17.89
CA ARG A 586 4.05 -9.26 -17.97
C ARG A 586 5.43 -8.62 -18.16
N TRP A 587 6.49 -9.39 -18.34
CA TRP A 587 7.86 -8.88 -18.52
C TRP A 587 8.40 -9.18 -19.91
N GLN A 588 8.96 -8.16 -20.58
CA GLN A 588 9.73 -8.30 -21.81
C GLN A 588 11.14 -7.78 -21.54
N SER A 589 12.16 -8.50 -21.99
CA SER A 589 13.55 -8.02 -21.95
C SER A 589 13.67 -6.74 -22.76
N LEU A 590 14.15 -5.67 -22.13
CA LEU A 590 14.55 -4.48 -22.86
C LEU A 590 15.82 -4.81 -23.64
N LYS A 591 15.75 -4.78 -24.98
CA LYS A 591 16.94 -4.68 -25.83
C LYS A 591 17.55 -3.31 -25.56
N VAL A 592 18.48 -3.22 -24.61
CA VAL A 592 19.30 -2.03 -24.40
C VAL A 592 20.29 -1.98 -25.56
N ALA A 593 20.14 -1.01 -26.45
CA ALA A 593 21.19 -0.69 -27.40
C ALA A 593 22.36 -0.12 -26.61
N LEU A 594 23.45 -0.87 -26.50
CA LEU A 594 24.72 -0.33 -26.03
C LEU A 594 25.10 0.85 -26.94
N PRO A 595 25.54 2.00 -26.39
CA PRO A 595 26.14 3.04 -27.22
C PRO A 595 27.37 2.45 -27.93
N PRO A 596 27.63 2.80 -29.20
CA PRO A 596 28.75 2.25 -29.93
C PRO A 596 30.08 2.67 -29.26
N PRO A 597 31.08 1.77 -29.19
CA PRO A 597 32.41 2.15 -28.72
C PRO A 597 33.03 3.18 -29.69
N LEU A 598 33.78 4.13 -29.14
CA LEU A 598 34.61 5.04 -29.94
C LEU A 598 35.78 4.23 -30.51
N SER A 599 35.71 3.88 -31.79
CA SER A 599 36.83 3.26 -32.51
C SER A 599 37.59 4.30 -33.34
N PRO A 600 38.93 4.21 -33.43
CA PRO A 600 39.75 5.07 -34.28
C PRO A 600 39.64 4.68 -35.77
N GLU A 601 39.85 5.67 -36.64
CA GLU A 601 39.62 5.62 -38.10
C GLU A 601 40.39 4.53 -38.88
N GLU A 602 39.72 4.12 -39.98
CA GLU A 602 39.93 3.17 -41.09
C GLU A 602 41.35 3.06 -41.74
N PRO A 603 41.66 2.02 -42.59
CA PRO A 603 40.93 1.70 -43.83
C PRO A 603 40.83 0.22 -44.33
N LYS A 604 39.84 0.04 -45.24
CA LYS A 604 39.51 -1.10 -46.16
C LYS A 604 40.65 -1.47 -47.15
N PRO A 605 40.69 -2.63 -47.88
CA PRO A 605 39.56 -3.22 -48.67
C PRO A 605 39.51 -4.75 -49.02
N GLY A 606 38.35 -5.18 -49.57
CA GLY A 606 38.12 -6.28 -50.57
C GLY A 606 38.06 -7.73 -50.05
N ASP A 607 37.34 -8.72 -50.61
CA ASP A 607 36.50 -8.88 -51.81
C ASP A 607 35.80 -10.28 -51.74
N ARG A 608 34.57 -10.45 -52.28
CA ARG A 608 33.92 -11.68 -52.87
C ARG A 608 33.69 -12.96 -52.01
N SER A 609 32.77 -13.91 -52.27
CA SER A 609 31.55 -14.12 -53.07
C SER A 609 31.00 -15.56 -52.79
N SER A 610 29.70 -15.80 -53.10
CA SER A 610 29.06 -17.06 -53.60
C SER A 610 28.94 -18.33 -52.70
N SER A 611 27.71 -18.78 -52.42
CA SER A 611 27.00 -20.01 -52.94
C SER A 611 27.21 -21.24 -52.02
N GLU A 612 26.33 -22.22 -51.79
CA GLU A 612 25.24 -22.85 -52.57
C GLU A 612 24.47 -23.89 -51.68
N SER A 613 23.15 -24.09 -51.89
CA SER A 613 22.32 -25.34 -51.82
C SER A 613 22.36 -26.34 -50.63
N ALA A 614 21.39 -27.23 -50.34
CA ALA A 614 19.95 -27.47 -50.61
C ALA A 614 19.53 -28.81 -49.90
N HIS A 615 18.22 -29.13 -49.92
CA HIS A 615 17.53 -30.43 -49.66
C HIS A 615 17.07 -30.77 -48.21
N SER A 616 15.89 -31.36 -47.94
CA SER A 616 14.70 -31.73 -48.74
C SER A 616 13.51 -32.19 -47.85
N ILE A 617 12.31 -31.73 -48.21
CA ILE A 617 10.93 -32.31 -48.27
C ILE A 617 10.68 -33.73 -47.67
N GLY A 618 9.69 -33.89 -46.79
CA GLY A 618 8.35 -34.49 -47.03
C GLY A 618 7.97 -35.43 -45.85
N GLN A 619 6.74 -35.71 -45.41
CA GLN A 619 5.38 -35.69 -45.97
C GLN A 619 4.33 -35.67 -44.82
N SER A 620 3.09 -35.37 -45.21
CA SER A 620 1.81 -35.29 -44.49
C SER A 620 1.04 -36.61 -44.33
N SER A 621 0.13 -36.71 -43.35
CA SER A 621 -1.25 -37.26 -43.43
C SER A 621 -1.88 -37.29 -42.02
N GLU A 622 -2.93 -36.51 -41.77
CA GLU A 622 -4.38 -36.83 -41.81
C GLU A 622 -5.00 -37.18 -40.44
N SER A 623 -6.05 -36.43 -40.13
CA SER A 623 -7.00 -36.46 -39.00
C SER A 623 -7.84 -37.76 -38.97
N PRO A 624 -8.59 -38.11 -37.88
CA PRO A 624 -9.87 -37.45 -37.61
C PRO A 624 -10.33 -37.42 -36.12
N SER A 625 -11.53 -36.87 -35.95
CA SER A 625 -12.26 -36.33 -34.80
C SER A 625 -13.03 -37.30 -33.88
N ALA A 626 -13.23 -36.84 -32.61
CA ALA A 626 -14.33 -37.06 -31.64
C ALA A 626 -14.48 -38.47 -30.99
N PRO A 627 -15.19 -38.69 -29.85
CA PRO A 627 -16.08 -37.80 -29.07
C PRO A 627 -15.92 -37.82 -27.52
N PHE A 628 -16.67 -36.93 -26.82
CA PHE A 628 -16.85 -36.89 -25.37
C PHE A 628 -17.88 -37.93 -24.88
N PRO A 629 -17.74 -38.47 -23.65
CA PRO A 629 -18.83 -39.12 -22.93
C PRO A 629 -19.33 -38.29 -21.74
N THR A 630 -20.66 -38.19 -21.66
CA THR A 630 -21.48 -37.81 -20.50
C THR A 630 -21.57 -38.97 -19.50
N GLY A 631 -21.58 -38.66 -18.20
CA GLY A 631 -21.88 -39.61 -17.13
C GLY A 631 -22.52 -38.90 -15.93
N ASP A 632 -23.75 -39.32 -15.63
CA ASP A 632 -24.64 -38.85 -14.57
C ASP A 632 -24.39 -39.51 -13.19
N GLN A 633 -24.97 -38.88 -12.16
CA GLN A 633 -25.35 -39.36 -10.80
C GLN A 633 -24.47 -38.95 -9.60
N PRO A 634 -25.00 -38.89 -8.35
CA PRO A 634 -26.37 -38.61 -7.89
C PRO A 634 -26.45 -37.57 -6.75
N ASN A 635 -27.66 -37.03 -6.54
CA ASN A 635 -28.04 -36.12 -5.44
C ASN A 635 -27.77 -36.70 -4.03
N LYS A 636 -27.10 -35.90 -3.19
CA LYS A 636 -27.15 -35.98 -1.72
C LYS A 636 -27.92 -34.75 -1.19
N PRO A 637 -28.77 -34.88 -0.16
CA PRO A 637 -29.56 -33.77 0.35
C PRO A 637 -28.65 -32.78 1.09
N PRO A 638 -28.90 -31.46 1.03
CA PRO A 638 -28.10 -30.52 1.81
C PRO A 638 -28.47 -30.65 3.29
N THR A 639 -27.48 -31.04 4.10
CA THR A 639 -27.46 -30.77 5.53
C THR A 639 -27.44 -29.26 5.73
N SER A 640 -28.44 -28.72 6.42
CA SER A 640 -28.56 -27.30 6.74
C SER A 640 -27.51 -26.91 7.79
N GLU A 641 -26.37 -26.41 7.33
CA GLU A 641 -25.46 -25.66 8.19
C GLU A 641 -25.92 -24.22 8.30
N LYS A 642 -26.01 -23.76 9.56
CA LYS A 642 -26.45 -22.44 9.98
C LYS A 642 -25.45 -21.40 9.50
N GLY A 643 -25.94 -20.36 8.84
CA GLY A 643 -25.13 -19.29 8.27
C GLY A 643 -25.81 -17.95 8.43
N ILE A 644 -25.08 -17.00 8.99
CA ILE A 644 -25.54 -15.63 9.18
C ILE A 644 -25.51 -14.95 7.81
N VAL A 645 -26.63 -14.35 7.39
CA VAL A 645 -26.68 -13.61 6.13
C VAL A 645 -26.97 -12.14 6.41
N ILE A 646 -25.97 -11.30 6.18
CA ILE A 646 -26.11 -9.84 6.20
C ILE A 646 -27.05 -9.43 5.05
N ARG A 647 -28.27 -8.95 5.36
CA ARG A 647 -29.26 -8.51 4.34
C ARG A 647 -28.99 -7.06 3.89
N ASN A 648 -29.36 -6.77 2.64
CA ASN A 648 -29.12 -5.53 1.89
C ASN A 648 -27.64 -5.24 1.66
N LYS A 649 -26.97 -6.09 0.87
CA LYS A 649 -25.66 -5.78 0.30
C LYS A 649 -25.87 -4.90 -0.92
N PRO A 650 -25.58 -3.58 -0.91
CA PRO A 650 -25.20 -2.94 -2.16
C PRO A 650 -23.96 -3.70 -2.65
N ARG A 651 -24.08 -4.38 -3.80
CA ARG A 651 -22.90 -4.94 -4.45
C ARG A 651 -22.02 -3.76 -4.85
N VAL A 652 -20.92 -3.56 -4.13
CA VAL A 652 -19.92 -2.56 -4.49
C VAL A 652 -19.17 -3.13 -5.69
N THR A 653 -19.38 -2.54 -6.86
CA THR A 653 -18.62 -2.89 -8.06
C THR A 653 -17.19 -2.36 -7.93
N ARG A 654 -16.27 -2.89 -8.75
CA ARG A 654 -14.86 -2.44 -8.80
C ARG A 654 -14.76 -0.93 -9.01
N GLU A 655 -15.71 -0.34 -9.74
CA GLU A 655 -15.80 1.09 -10.01
C GLU A 655 -16.12 1.89 -8.74
N THR A 656 -17.11 1.47 -7.94
CA THR A 656 -17.43 2.10 -6.64
C THR A 656 -16.33 1.98 -5.58
N LEU A 657 -15.41 1.02 -5.69
CA LEU A 657 -14.22 0.94 -4.83
C LEU A 657 -13.15 1.98 -5.21
N LEU A 658 -13.19 2.49 -6.45
CA LEU A 658 -12.22 3.44 -7.02
C LEU A 658 -12.74 4.89 -7.04
N GLU A 659 -14.06 5.09 -7.08
CA GLU A 659 -14.73 6.40 -7.12
C GLU A 659 -14.94 7.01 -5.71
N GLY A 660 -13.85 7.24 -4.97
CA GLY A 660 -13.89 7.94 -3.68
C GLY A 660 -13.77 9.47 -3.77
N PHE A 661 -13.71 10.04 -4.98
CA PHE A 661 -13.28 11.45 -5.18
C PHE A 661 -14.40 12.44 -5.52
N LEU A 662 -15.67 12.03 -5.65
CA LEU A 662 -16.74 12.93 -6.10
C LEU A 662 -18.07 12.69 -5.39
N SER A 663 -18.15 13.02 -4.10
CA SER A 663 -19.43 13.40 -3.45
C SER A 663 -19.18 14.07 -2.11
N SER A 664 -18.85 15.37 -2.14
CA SER A 664 -18.98 16.25 -0.98
C SER A 664 -19.82 17.46 -1.41
N GLU A 665 -21.14 17.34 -1.31
CA GLU A 665 -21.97 18.53 -1.13
C GLU A 665 -21.86 18.93 0.34
N THR A 666 -21.32 20.12 0.53
CA THR A 666 -21.13 20.83 1.78
C THR A 666 -22.46 21.39 2.29
N ASP A 667 -22.84 21.09 3.52
CA ASP A 667 -23.75 21.95 4.29
C ASP A 667 -22.98 22.48 5.52
N SER A 668 -22.89 23.80 5.59
CA SER A 668 -22.37 24.57 6.74
C SER A 668 -23.55 25.07 7.61
N PRO A 669 -23.30 25.47 8.87
CA PRO A 669 -24.27 25.28 9.95
C PRO A 669 -25.19 26.50 10.19
N GLY A 670 -26.42 26.24 10.65
CA GLY A 670 -27.29 27.28 11.21
C GLY A 670 -28.71 26.83 11.56
N LEU A 671 -29.07 27.07 12.83
CA LEU A 671 -30.42 27.15 13.42
C LEU A 671 -31.13 25.86 13.89
N VAL A 672 -31.31 25.82 15.22
CA VAL A 672 -32.21 24.95 16.00
C VAL A 672 -33.65 25.47 15.91
N ILE A 673 -34.65 24.59 15.75
CA ILE A 673 -36.02 24.58 16.38
C ILE A 673 -36.87 23.42 15.76
N PRO A 674 -37.85 22.82 16.48
CA PRO A 674 -38.00 21.36 16.54
C PRO A 674 -39.21 20.76 15.81
N SER A 675 -39.13 19.43 15.66
CA SER A 675 -40.21 18.42 15.60
C SER A 675 -41.48 18.72 14.78
N GLY A 676 -41.61 18.04 13.65
CA GLY A 676 -42.90 17.89 12.96
C GLY A 676 -42.82 16.79 11.89
N GLN A 677 -43.62 15.75 12.05
CA GLN A 677 -43.88 14.74 11.04
C GLN A 677 -44.43 15.39 9.76
N ARG A 678 -43.88 15.07 8.58
CA ARG A 678 -44.59 14.32 7.53
C ARG A 678 -43.82 14.22 6.21
N GLU A 679 -44.03 13.07 5.58
CA GLU A 679 -43.80 12.73 4.19
C GLU A 679 -44.15 13.86 3.21
N VAL A 680 -43.30 14.09 2.19
CA VAL A 680 -43.75 14.37 0.82
C VAL A 680 -42.69 13.88 -0.17
N ALA A 681 -43.11 13.00 -1.08
CA ALA A 681 -42.44 12.73 -2.35
C ALA A 681 -42.78 13.83 -3.35
N VAL A 682 -41.76 14.35 -4.04
CA VAL A 682 -41.87 15.36 -5.10
C VAL A 682 -41.73 14.68 -6.47
N THR A 683 -42.63 15.00 -7.41
CA THR A 683 -42.35 15.11 -8.87
C THR A 683 -43.40 16.07 -9.46
N ARG A 684 -43.02 17.29 -9.86
CA ARG A 684 -42.43 17.80 -11.12
C ARG A 684 -43.49 18.41 -12.07
N PRO A 685 -43.15 19.48 -12.83
CA PRO A 685 -44.12 20.37 -13.49
C PRO A 685 -44.30 20.09 -15.00
N GLN A 686 -45.46 20.47 -15.58
CA GLN A 686 -45.56 21.29 -16.81
C GLN A 686 -47.01 21.67 -17.21
N GLU A 687 -47.21 22.99 -17.37
CA GLU A 687 -47.93 23.78 -18.40
C GLU A 687 -49.37 23.48 -18.90
N THR A 688 -50.26 24.44 -18.55
CA THR A 688 -51.28 25.18 -19.34
C THR A 688 -52.33 24.45 -20.20
N THR A 689 -53.62 24.57 -19.84
CA THR A 689 -54.63 25.45 -20.51
C THR A 689 -56.01 25.43 -19.83
N GLN A 690 -56.56 26.64 -19.66
CA GLN A 690 -57.97 27.09 -19.68
C GLN A 690 -59.13 26.28 -19.04
N ASP A 691 -59.67 26.92 -18.00
CA ASP A 691 -61.05 27.42 -17.87
C ASP A 691 -62.15 26.52 -17.25
N ARG A 692 -62.96 27.19 -16.41
CA ARG A 692 -64.30 26.84 -15.86
C ARG A 692 -64.45 26.02 -14.56
N THR A 693 -64.72 26.80 -13.49
CA THR A 693 -65.91 26.77 -12.59
C THR A 693 -66.48 25.46 -12.03
N GLU A 694 -66.73 25.53 -10.71
CA GLU A 694 -67.76 24.86 -9.90
C GLU A 694 -67.54 23.35 -9.59
N SER A 695 -67.26 22.97 -8.33
CA SER A 695 -68.11 22.87 -7.13
C SER A 695 -68.81 21.51 -6.98
N VAL A 696 -68.77 20.98 -5.75
CA VAL A 696 -69.82 20.19 -5.07
C VAL A 696 -69.80 18.64 -5.16
N VAL A 697 -69.73 18.04 -3.94
CA VAL A 697 -70.35 16.77 -3.42
C VAL A 697 -69.69 15.43 -3.79
N VAL A 698 -69.09 14.67 -2.87
CA VAL A 698 -69.58 13.91 -1.68
C VAL A 698 -70.55 12.76 -2.00
N MET A 699 -70.05 11.52 -1.90
CA MET A 699 -70.68 10.25 -1.47
C MET A 699 -69.89 9.11 -2.13
N GLY A 700 -69.51 7.99 -1.51
CA GLY A 700 -69.96 7.34 -0.28
C GLY A 700 -70.18 5.86 -0.59
N CYS A 701 -69.59 4.96 0.22
CA CYS A 701 -69.86 3.50 0.31
C CYS A 701 -69.48 2.64 -0.93
N LYS A 702 -69.20 1.33 -0.86
CA LYS A 702 -68.99 0.30 0.18
C LYS A 702 -68.49 -0.95 -0.59
N SER A 703 -67.53 -1.69 -0.02
CA SER A 703 -67.48 -3.16 0.11
C SER A 703 -67.91 -4.03 -1.09
N ASP A 704 -67.01 -4.85 -1.63
CA ASP A 704 -66.88 -6.26 -1.25
C ASP A 704 -66.00 -7.08 -2.21
N SER A 705 -65.44 -8.12 -1.60
CA SER A 705 -64.77 -9.33 -2.11
C SER A 705 -64.95 -9.72 -3.59
N SER A 706 -63.86 -10.21 -4.20
CA SER A 706 -63.71 -11.64 -4.55
C SER A 706 -62.39 -11.89 -5.29
N GLU A 707 -61.69 -12.94 -4.88
CA GLU A 707 -60.55 -13.51 -5.59
C GLU A 707 -60.95 -14.00 -6.99
N SER A 708 -60.14 -13.67 -8.00
CA SER A 708 -60.06 -14.46 -9.23
C SER A 708 -58.60 -14.56 -9.67
N ARG A 709 -58.08 -15.79 -9.71
CA ARG A 709 -56.76 -16.15 -10.23
C ARG A 709 -56.65 -15.93 -11.74
N GLN A 710 -55.39 -15.70 -12.18
CA GLN A 710 -54.76 -15.83 -13.51
C GLN A 710 -54.37 -14.51 -14.21
N PRO A 711 -53.34 -14.49 -15.10
CA PRO A 711 -52.08 -15.25 -15.13
C PRO A 711 -50.85 -14.32 -15.29
N PHE A 712 -49.65 -14.90 -15.21
CA PHE A 712 -48.35 -14.26 -15.50
C PHE A 712 -48.40 -13.43 -16.80
N ARG A 713 -48.23 -12.11 -16.70
CA ARG A 713 -48.01 -11.22 -17.86
C ARG A 713 -46.54 -10.84 -17.91
N ALA A 714 -45.83 -11.39 -18.89
CA ALA A 714 -44.47 -11.00 -19.24
C ALA A 714 -44.42 -9.49 -19.55
N THR A 715 -43.69 -8.72 -18.74
CA THR A 715 -43.38 -7.32 -19.05
C THR A 715 -42.44 -7.28 -20.25
N ARG A 716 -43.03 -6.93 -21.40
CA ARG A 716 -42.36 -6.62 -22.68
C ARG A 716 -41.31 -5.51 -22.42
N ARG A 717 -40.02 -5.82 -22.53
CA ARG A 717 -38.93 -4.81 -22.52
C ARG A 717 -39.24 -3.77 -23.59
N GLN A 718 -39.54 -2.53 -23.20
CA GLN A 718 -39.63 -1.43 -24.15
C GLN A 718 -38.24 -1.19 -24.76
N SER A 719 -38.17 -1.17 -26.09
CA SER A 719 -36.92 -0.91 -26.81
C SER A 719 -36.57 0.57 -26.69
N VAL A 720 -35.40 0.86 -26.12
CA VAL A 720 -34.85 2.22 -26.03
C VAL A 720 -34.63 2.75 -27.46
N ARG A 721 -35.27 3.87 -27.79
CA ARG A 721 -35.11 4.56 -29.08
C ARG A 721 -34.14 5.74 -28.93
N VAL A 722 -33.44 6.05 -30.01
CA VAL A 722 -32.48 7.15 -30.10
C VAL A 722 -32.99 8.16 -31.11
N LEU A 723 -32.91 9.44 -30.76
CA LEU A 723 -33.25 10.55 -31.65
C LEU A 723 -32.07 10.82 -32.58
N LEU A 724 -32.32 10.77 -33.89
CA LEU A 724 -31.39 11.08 -34.97
C LEU A 724 -31.53 12.57 -35.36
N PRO A 725 -30.55 13.13 -36.09
CA PRO A 725 -30.65 14.48 -36.64
C PRO A 725 -31.96 14.68 -37.43
N PHE A 726 -32.50 15.89 -37.42
CA PHE A 726 -33.78 16.27 -38.05
C PHE A 726 -35.05 15.64 -37.43
N GLY A 727 -34.97 15.11 -36.20
CA GLY A 727 -36.15 14.76 -35.40
C GLY A 727 -36.70 13.35 -35.62
N LEU A 728 -36.01 12.49 -36.36
CA LEU A 728 -36.40 11.09 -36.55
C LEU A 728 -35.98 10.23 -35.35
N THR A 729 -36.78 9.23 -34.95
CA THR A 729 -36.40 8.28 -33.89
C THR A 729 -36.24 6.86 -34.42
N ALA A 730 -35.15 6.19 -34.05
CA ALA A 730 -34.88 4.80 -34.44
C ALA A 730 -34.54 3.91 -33.22
N PRO A 731 -34.80 2.59 -33.28
CA PRO A 731 -34.39 1.66 -32.22
C PRO A 731 -32.86 1.63 -32.08
N ARG A 732 -32.35 1.63 -30.85
CA ARG A 732 -30.92 1.72 -30.56
C ARG A 732 -30.08 0.59 -31.18
N TRP A 733 -30.64 -0.61 -31.33
CA TRP A 733 -29.97 -1.73 -31.98
C TRP A 733 -29.79 -1.54 -33.49
N LEU A 734 -30.71 -0.82 -34.15
CA LEU A 734 -30.63 -0.55 -35.59
C LEU A 734 -29.49 0.43 -35.89
N VAL A 735 -29.35 1.47 -35.06
CA VAL A 735 -28.27 2.47 -35.18
C VAL A 735 -26.91 1.81 -34.93
N ALA A 736 -26.80 0.93 -33.94
CA ALA A 736 -25.58 0.17 -33.68
C ALA A 736 -25.23 -0.79 -34.83
N GLY A 737 -26.23 -1.46 -35.42
CA GLY A 737 -26.04 -2.34 -36.57
C GLY A 737 -25.53 -1.60 -37.81
N ILE A 738 -26.11 -0.43 -38.11
CA ILE A 738 -25.67 0.42 -39.23
C ILE A 738 -24.24 0.91 -39.00
N GLY A 739 -23.90 1.32 -37.76
CA GLY A 739 -22.54 1.74 -37.41
C GLY A 739 -21.49 0.63 -37.62
N PHE A 740 -21.83 -0.62 -37.30
CA PHE A 740 -20.96 -1.76 -37.55
C PHE A 740 -20.76 -2.04 -39.04
N VAL A 741 -21.82 -1.93 -39.85
CA VAL A 741 -21.74 -2.13 -41.31
C VAL A 741 -20.91 -1.03 -41.98
N ILE A 742 -21.07 0.23 -41.56
CA ILE A 742 -20.29 1.36 -42.08
C ILE A 742 -18.81 1.22 -41.71
N SER A 743 -18.49 0.84 -40.47
CA SER A 743 -17.11 0.61 -40.04
C SER A 743 -16.46 -0.59 -40.74
N ALA A 744 -17.25 -1.62 -41.09
CA ALA A 744 -16.76 -2.76 -41.87
C ALA A 744 -16.48 -2.39 -43.34
N LEU A 745 -17.23 -1.44 -43.92
CA LEU A 745 -17.09 -1.04 -45.33
C LEU A 745 -16.06 0.06 -45.59
N LEU A 746 -15.85 0.98 -44.64
CA LEU A 746 -14.99 2.17 -44.84
C LEU A 746 -13.66 2.14 -44.07
N GLY A 747 -13.40 1.08 -43.31
CA GLY A 747 -12.21 0.96 -42.47
C GLY A 747 -12.33 1.71 -41.14
N LEU A 748 -11.79 1.09 -40.07
CA LEU A 748 -11.98 1.46 -38.67
C LEU A 748 -11.64 2.94 -38.37
N THR A 749 -10.68 3.54 -39.08
CA THR A 749 -10.21 4.91 -38.84
C THR A 749 -11.17 5.99 -39.35
N ILE A 750 -11.83 5.77 -40.49
CA ILE A 750 -12.79 6.73 -41.07
C ILE A 750 -14.14 6.63 -40.37
N GLY A 751 -14.59 5.42 -40.03
CA GLY A 751 -15.79 5.19 -39.22
C GLY A 751 -15.71 5.86 -37.84
N TYR A 752 -14.54 5.74 -37.19
CA TYR A 752 -14.26 6.41 -35.91
C TYR A 752 -14.34 7.94 -36.03
N TRP A 753 -13.79 8.53 -37.10
CA TRP A 753 -13.80 9.98 -37.30
C TRP A 753 -15.22 10.54 -37.53
N ILE A 754 -16.05 9.83 -38.31
CA ILE A 754 -17.44 10.23 -38.59
C ILE A 754 -18.29 10.20 -37.32
N ILE A 755 -18.16 9.17 -36.49
CA ILE A 755 -18.93 9.02 -35.24
C ILE A 755 -18.63 10.16 -34.26
N ILE A 756 -17.36 10.55 -34.12
CA ILE A 756 -16.93 11.63 -33.22
C ILE A 756 -17.42 12.99 -33.71
N LYS A 757 -17.31 13.27 -35.02
CA LYS A 757 -17.60 14.61 -35.57
C LYS A 757 -19.09 14.89 -35.77
N LEU A 758 -19.88 13.88 -36.13
CA LEU A 758 -21.29 14.09 -36.50
C LEU A 758 -22.29 13.72 -35.40
N MET A 759 -21.92 12.88 -34.42
CA MET A 759 -22.85 12.42 -33.36
C MET A 759 -22.24 12.42 -31.94
N PRO A 760 -21.65 13.53 -31.45
CA PRO A 760 -20.89 13.57 -30.20
C PRO A 760 -21.73 13.29 -28.94
N GLN A 761 -23.06 13.46 -28.99
CA GLN A 761 -23.95 13.25 -27.83
C GLN A 761 -24.68 11.90 -27.81
N SER A 762 -24.39 11.00 -28.76
CA SER A 762 -25.11 9.73 -28.92
C SER A 762 -24.77 8.66 -27.86
N GLY A 763 -23.71 8.85 -27.06
CA GLY A 763 -23.25 7.88 -26.06
C GLY A 763 -22.73 6.56 -26.65
N LEU A 764 -22.59 6.46 -27.98
CA LEU A 764 -22.10 5.27 -28.68
C LEU A 764 -20.61 5.01 -28.46
N PHE A 765 -19.86 6.02 -28.00
CA PHE A 765 -18.43 5.91 -27.66
C PHE A 765 -18.16 4.90 -26.53
N LYS A 766 -19.15 4.56 -25.71
CA LYS A 766 -19.01 3.57 -24.62
C LYS A 766 -19.21 2.12 -25.07
N LEU A 767 -19.63 1.89 -26.32
CA LEU A 767 -20.01 0.57 -26.85
C LEU A 767 -19.03 0.05 -27.91
N TRP A 768 -18.14 0.90 -28.39
CA TRP A 768 -17.02 0.59 -29.28
C TRP A 768 -15.75 0.54 -28.44
#